data_AF-A0A970UR99-F1
#
_entry.id   AF-A0A970UR99-F1
#
_cell.length_a   1.000
_cell.length_b   1.000
_cell.length_c   1.000
_cell.angle_alpha   90.00
_cell.angle_beta   90.00
_cell.angle_gamma   90.00
#
_symmetry.space_group_name_H-M   'P 1'
#
loop_
_entity.id
_entity.type
_entity.pdbx_description
1 polymer ?
#
loop_
_entity_poly.entity_id
_entity_poly.type
_entity_poly.pdbx_seq_one_letter_code
_entity_poly.pdbx_strand_id
1 'polypeptide(L)'
;MKRLFSFRTLLFLTSTILLSLLSCSHHSEISLSSLDLSATKQGWGKVQIGKSITEKELRIAGTIYEEGVGTHANSTIRILLKKKPVRFTALVGMDDAALGTGGSVSFHIVGDDQLLWETSVVKPGDQAISVDLEIRGISELTLEVRDGGDGIDFDHANWVNARFSGRVDGITAWKPVIEKAEILTPKPGPKPRINGTRVWGVRPGNPVLFKIAATGDRPMSYEVKNLPDGLEVDSSTGIITGAVAEPGEYRMKFSVSNSLATAERDFKLVVGNTLALTPHMGWNSWYVWENHVTEQIMRDAADAMVETGMADHGYRYVNIDDCWSIKPSSDNPEINGEPRDAEGNLITNKRFPNMKGMVDYIHSKGLLAGTYTSPGPFTCAGHVSAYSFEEQDVKQFVEWEFDFLKYDWCSYGRIAADRSLAELQKPYQLISSILEQQPRDIVLNLCQYGMGEVWKWGRQVGGHSWRTAGDLGISFEGIGEALFRDGFDVYSEDSLHLYAGPGGWNDPDYLLFGYLSNWKGETAPTPLSPNEQYTQMSLWAIVAAPLIFSGDITRLDEFTLNVLTNDEIIEVNQDPLGKPGWRVAKEGFLEVWKRELEDGSIAVGLFNRGEEPAKVTATWEDLGITGKRVVRDLWRQKDLGRYNHRFTAKVGRHGVVMVRIR
;
A
#
# COMPACT_ATOMS: atom_id res chain seq x y z
N MET A 1 -31.88 -88.15 5.67
CA MET A 1 -33.16 -88.86 5.52
C MET A 1 -34.16 -87.93 4.82
N LYS A 2 -34.07 -87.74 3.49
CA LYS A 2 -35.00 -88.22 2.44
C LYS A 2 -36.44 -88.55 2.89
N ARG A 3 -37.42 -87.74 2.42
CA ARG A 3 -38.76 -88.08 1.83
C ARG A 3 -39.51 -86.74 1.64
N LEU A 4 -39.82 -86.18 0.46
CA LEU A 4 -40.56 -86.55 -0.78
C LEU A 4 -42.11 -86.55 -0.67
N PHE A 5 -42.72 -85.76 -1.58
CA PHE A 5 -44.11 -85.64 -2.08
C PHE A 5 -45.11 -84.82 -1.23
N SER A 6 -45.92 -83.90 -1.78
CA SER A 6 -46.82 -84.06 -2.94
C SER A 6 -47.20 -82.74 -3.65
N PHE A 7 -47.42 -82.84 -4.96
CA PHE A 7 -48.07 -81.90 -5.89
C PHE A 7 -49.54 -81.61 -5.54
N ARG A 8 -50.03 -80.39 -5.88
CA ARG A 8 -51.35 -80.16 -6.49
C ARG A 8 -51.38 -78.84 -7.28
N THR A 9 -52.22 -78.86 -8.31
CA THR A 9 -52.22 -78.10 -9.56
C THR A 9 -53.06 -76.80 -9.51
N LEU A 10 -52.71 -75.85 -10.40
CA LEU A 10 -53.60 -74.96 -11.19
C LEU A 10 -54.14 -73.68 -10.52
N LEU A 11 -53.70 -72.49 -10.97
CA LEU A 11 -54.40 -71.69 -12.00
C LEU A 11 -53.64 -70.38 -12.32
N PHE A 12 -53.60 -70.04 -13.61
CA PHE A 12 -53.12 -68.79 -14.18
C PHE A 12 -53.95 -67.59 -13.69
N LEU A 13 -53.30 -66.49 -13.32
CA LEU A 13 -53.77 -65.15 -13.65
C LEU A 13 -52.57 -64.22 -13.86
N THR A 14 -52.36 -63.84 -15.11
CA THR A 14 -51.41 -62.83 -15.56
C THR A 14 -51.87 -61.45 -15.09
N SER A 15 -51.03 -60.75 -14.31
CA SER A 15 -51.15 -59.30 -14.15
C SER A 15 -49.76 -58.68 -14.30
N THR A 16 -49.53 -58.09 -15.46
CA THR A 16 -48.33 -57.33 -15.80
C THR A 16 -48.43 -55.98 -15.09
N ILE A 17 -47.80 -55.84 -13.92
CA ILE A 17 -47.62 -54.53 -13.29
C ILE A 17 -46.37 -53.91 -13.89
N LEU A 18 -46.58 -52.97 -14.81
CA LEU A 18 -45.55 -52.06 -15.30
C LEU A 18 -45.25 -51.06 -14.18
N LEU A 19 -44.23 -51.34 -13.36
CA LEU A 19 -43.72 -50.37 -12.38
C LEU A 19 -42.92 -49.31 -13.14
N SER A 20 -43.56 -48.18 -13.43
CA SER A 20 -42.86 -46.96 -13.82
C SER A 20 -42.00 -46.51 -12.63
N LEU A 21 -40.70 -46.78 -12.67
CA LEU A 21 -39.71 -46.12 -11.85
C LEU A 21 -39.67 -44.63 -12.26
N LEU A 22 -40.56 -43.84 -11.68
CA LEU A 22 -40.33 -42.41 -11.52
C LEU A 22 -39.14 -42.29 -10.57
N SER A 23 -37.94 -42.17 -11.16
CA SER A 23 -36.83 -41.55 -10.45
C SER A 23 -37.26 -40.12 -10.17
N CYS A 24 -37.78 -39.86 -8.98
CA CYS A 24 -37.77 -38.52 -8.41
C CYS A 24 -36.30 -38.13 -8.28
N SER A 25 -35.75 -37.51 -9.32
CA SER A 25 -34.57 -36.67 -9.17
C SER A 25 -34.96 -35.61 -8.15
N HIS A 26 -34.49 -35.72 -6.91
CA HIS A 26 -34.40 -34.55 -6.04
C HIS A 26 -33.62 -33.51 -6.85
N HIS A 27 -34.31 -32.49 -7.36
CA HIS A 27 -33.65 -31.28 -7.81
C HIS A 27 -33.11 -30.63 -6.55
N SER A 28 -31.87 -30.96 -6.23
CA SER A 28 -31.12 -30.27 -5.20
C SER A 28 -30.93 -28.84 -5.66
N GLU A 29 -31.35 -27.91 -4.82
CA GLU A 29 -31.25 -26.47 -5.03
C GLU A 29 -30.45 -25.87 -3.88
N ILE A 30 -29.61 -24.89 -4.20
CA ILE A 30 -28.85 -24.13 -3.20
C ILE A 30 -28.99 -22.64 -3.51
N SER A 31 -29.28 -21.87 -2.47
CA SER A 31 -29.37 -20.42 -2.60
C SER A 31 -28.00 -19.76 -2.53
N LEU A 32 -27.81 -18.66 -3.26
CA LEU A 32 -26.65 -17.81 -3.11
C LEU A 32 -26.50 -17.31 -1.66
N SER A 33 -27.61 -16.94 -1.02
CA SER A 33 -27.63 -16.44 0.36
C SER A 33 -27.30 -17.51 1.40
N SER A 34 -27.28 -18.79 1.02
CA SER A 34 -26.88 -19.90 1.89
C SER A 34 -25.38 -20.21 1.86
N LEU A 35 -24.65 -19.62 0.91
CA LEU A 35 -23.21 -19.78 0.79
C LEU A 35 -22.48 -18.82 1.73
N ASP A 36 -21.26 -19.19 2.12
CA ASP A 36 -20.40 -18.29 2.88
C ASP A 36 -19.75 -17.26 1.95
N LEU A 37 -20.38 -16.10 1.83
CA LEU A 37 -19.96 -15.01 0.95
C LEU A 37 -18.93 -14.08 1.59
N SER A 38 -18.26 -14.49 2.67
CA SER A 38 -17.31 -13.62 3.39
C SER A 38 -16.14 -13.12 2.52
N ALA A 39 -15.87 -13.76 1.39
CA ALA A 39 -14.80 -13.42 0.45
C ALA A 39 -15.23 -12.48 -0.69
N THR A 40 -16.48 -11.99 -0.68
CA THR A 40 -16.95 -11.00 -1.64
C THR A 40 -16.09 -9.74 -1.56
N LYS A 41 -15.54 -9.32 -2.70
CA LYS A 41 -14.88 -8.02 -2.84
C LYS A 41 -15.92 -6.99 -3.25
N GLN A 42 -15.85 -5.78 -2.72
CA GLN A 42 -16.70 -4.69 -3.16
C GLN A 42 -16.14 -3.31 -2.83
N GLY A 43 -16.50 -2.30 -3.63
CA GLY A 43 -16.00 -0.92 -3.47
C GLY A 43 -16.40 -0.24 -2.15
N TRP A 44 -17.50 -0.67 -1.52
CA TRP A 44 -17.94 -0.13 -0.23
C TRP A 44 -18.67 -1.15 0.64
N GLY A 45 -18.50 -1.05 1.96
CA GLY A 45 -19.19 -1.85 2.96
C GLY A 45 -18.82 -3.34 2.94
N LYS A 46 -19.62 -4.17 3.60
CA LYS A 46 -19.51 -5.65 3.56
C LYS A 46 -20.77 -6.26 2.98
N VAL A 47 -20.64 -7.35 2.23
CA VAL A 47 -21.77 -8.06 1.65
C VAL A 47 -22.77 -8.45 2.74
N GLN A 48 -24.06 -8.27 2.45
CA GLN A 48 -25.13 -8.51 3.41
C GLN A 48 -26.02 -9.67 2.96
N ILE A 49 -26.14 -10.70 3.80
CA ILE A 49 -27.02 -11.85 3.54
C ILE A 49 -28.41 -11.52 4.10
N GLY A 50 -29.43 -11.58 3.25
CA GLY A 50 -30.84 -11.31 3.63
C GLY A 50 -31.16 -9.84 3.90
N LYS A 51 -30.21 -8.94 3.66
CA LYS A 51 -30.36 -7.48 3.83
C LYS A 51 -29.69 -6.75 2.68
N SER A 52 -30.11 -5.51 2.43
CA SER A 52 -29.40 -4.62 1.51
C SER A 52 -28.05 -4.19 2.10
N ILE A 53 -27.18 -3.60 1.27
CA ILE A 53 -25.85 -3.15 1.72
C ILE A 53 -25.90 -2.13 2.87
N THR A 54 -27.00 -1.38 2.98
CA THR A 54 -27.24 -0.44 4.08
C THR A 54 -27.88 -1.10 5.31
N GLU A 55 -27.85 -2.43 5.38
CA GLU A 55 -28.41 -3.28 6.45
C GLU A 55 -29.93 -3.18 6.64
N LYS A 56 -30.65 -2.76 5.57
CA LYS A 56 -32.11 -2.68 5.53
C LYS A 56 -32.72 -3.89 4.80
N GLU A 57 -34.05 -3.91 4.67
CA GLU A 57 -34.75 -4.89 3.83
C GLU A 57 -34.28 -4.81 2.37
N LEU A 58 -34.13 -5.96 1.72
CA LEU A 58 -33.87 -6.01 0.28
C LEU A 58 -35.10 -5.52 -0.48
N ARG A 59 -34.98 -4.37 -1.14
CA ARG A 59 -36.12 -3.77 -1.85
C ARG A 59 -35.71 -3.25 -3.21
N ILE A 60 -36.42 -3.66 -4.26
CA ILE A 60 -36.20 -3.20 -5.65
C ILE A 60 -37.53 -2.68 -6.19
N ALA A 61 -37.57 -1.40 -6.55
CA ALA A 61 -38.74 -0.70 -7.09
C ALA A 61 -40.01 -0.91 -6.25
N GLY A 62 -39.88 -0.76 -4.93
CA GLY A 62 -40.96 -0.91 -3.97
C GLY A 62 -41.27 -2.34 -3.54
N THR A 63 -40.79 -3.35 -4.27
CA THR A 63 -41.02 -4.77 -3.95
C THR A 63 -39.99 -5.26 -2.94
N ILE A 64 -40.45 -5.84 -1.83
CA ILE A 64 -39.62 -6.43 -0.78
C ILE A 64 -39.32 -7.88 -1.12
N TYR A 65 -38.08 -8.29 -0.92
CA TYR A 65 -37.62 -9.67 -1.09
C TYR A 65 -37.11 -10.22 0.25
N GLU A 66 -37.58 -11.40 0.63
CA GLU A 66 -37.16 -12.06 1.88
C GLU A 66 -35.78 -12.73 1.76
N GLU A 67 -35.36 -13.06 0.54
CA GLU A 67 -34.14 -13.80 0.28
C GLU A 67 -33.29 -13.14 -0.80
N GLY A 68 -32.02 -12.91 -0.47
CA GLY A 68 -31.06 -12.35 -1.41
C GLY A 68 -29.78 -11.90 -0.72
N VAL A 69 -28.99 -11.18 -1.48
CA VAL A 69 -27.69 -10.65 -1.08
C VAL A 69 -27.59 -9.20 -1.51
N GLY A 70 -27.35 -8.30 -0.54
CA GLY A 70 -27.05 -6.89 -0.77
C GLY A 70 -25.55 -6.66 -0.96
N THR A 71 -25.21 -5.88 -1.97
CA THR A 71 -23.84 -5.58 -2.42
C THR A 71 -23.70 -4.10 -2.80
N HIS A 72 -22.47 -3.67 -3.05
CA HIS A 72 -22.15 -2.34 -3.60
C HIS A 72 -21.22 -2.45 -4.81
N ALA A 73 -21.35 -1.61 -5.83
CA ALA A 73 -20.38 -1.60 -6.93
C ALA A 73 -18.99 -1.06 -6.50
N ASN A 74 -17.88 -1.47 -7.08
CA ASN A 74 -17.73 -2.65 -7.93
C ASN A 74 -17.65 -3.89 -7.03
N SER A 75 -18.58 -4.84 -7.15
CA SER A 75 -18.54 -6.09 -6.36
C SER A 75 -18.29 -7.33 -7.20
N THR A 76 -17.74 -8.36 -6.56
CA THR A 76 -17.43 -9.65 -7.16
C THR A 76 -17.70 -10.78 -6.16
N ILE A 77 -18.63 -11.67 -6.50
CA ILE A 77 -18.92 -12.91 -5.78
C ILE A 77 -18.51 -14.10 -6.65
N ARG A 78 -17.51 -14.86 -6.22
CA ARG A 78 -16.97 -16.01 -6.96
C ARG A 78 -17.53 -17.32 -6.41
N ILE A 79 -18.07 -18.17 -7.29
CA ILE A 79 -18.73 -19.43 -6.96
C ILE A 79 -18.05 -20.58 -7.69
N LEU A 80 -17.56 -21.57 -6.93
CA LEU A 80 -16.88 -22.74 -7.48
C LEU A 80 -17.91 -23.80 -7.88
N LEU A 81 -18.06 -24.02 -9.18
CA LEU A 81 -19.00 -24.99 -9.76
C LEU A 81 -18.37 -26.36 -10.05
N LYS A 82 -17.03 -26.45 -10.08
CA LYS A 82 -16.29 -27.70 -10.36
C LYS A 82 -16.71 -28.37 -11.68
N LYS A 83 -17.02 -27.56 -12.70
CA LYS A 83 -17.45 -28.01 -14.05
C LYS A 83 -18.75 -28.81 -14.06
N LYS A 84 -19.53 -28.74 -12.97
CA LYS A 84 -20.83 -29.42 -12.89
C LYS A 84 -21.89 -28.64 -13.69
N PRO A 85 -22.76 -29.34 -14.44
CA PRO A 85 -23.87 -28.68 -15.11
C PRO A 85 -24.90 -28.23 -14.07
N VAL A 86 -25.17 -26.92 -14.05
CA VAL A 86 -26.11 -26.27 -13.12
C VAL A 86 -26.96 -25.27 -13.88
N ARG A 87 -28.12 -24.94 -13.34
CA ARG A 87 -28.91 -23.80 -13.79
C ARG A 87 -28.84 -22.71 -12.73
N PHE A 88 -28.49 -21.48 -13.12
CA PHE A 88 -28.50 -20.32 -12.23
C PHE A 88 -29.68 -19.41 -12.57
N THR A 89 -30.49 -19.07 -11.57
CA THR A 89 -31.61 -18.13 -11.72
C THR A 89 -31.54 -17.07 -10.65
N ALA A 90 -31.84 -15.80 -10.99
CA ALA A 90 -31.94 -14.71 -10.02
C ALA A 90 -32.82 -13.57 -10.54
N LEU A 91 -33.15 -12.64 -9.65
CA LEU A 91 -33.58 -11.29 -9.98
C LEU A 91 -32.50 -10.32 -9.49
N VAL A 92 -32.16 -9.33 -10.30
CA VAL A 92 -31.17 -8.30 -9.95
C VAL A 92 -31.74 -6.90 -10.11
N GLY A 93 -31.26 -5.97 -9.30
CA GLY A 93 -31.65 -4.56 -9.39
C GLY A 93 -31.01 -3.71 -8.31
N MET A 94 -31.12 -2.38 -8.44
CA MET A 94 -30.66 -1.46 -7.41
C MET A 94 -31.59 -1.46 -6.20
N ASP A 95 -31.00 -1.32 -5.01
CA ASP A 95 -31.75 -1.22 -3.77
C ASP A 95 -32.44 0.14 -3.66
N ASP A 96 -33.67 0.15 -3.12
CA ASP A 96 -34.44 1.38 -2.94
C ASP A 96 -33.77 2.38 -1.97
N ALA A 97 -32.78 1.98 -1.18
CA ALA A 97 -31.95 2.91 -0.40
C ALA A 97 -31.16 3.90 -1.27
N ALA A 98 -31.01 3.65 -2.58
CA ALA A 98 -30.43 4.57 -3.54
C ALA A 98 -31.49 5.46 -4.25
N LEU A 99 -32.77 5.40 -3.88
CA LEU A 99 -33.78 6.26 -4.51
C LEU A 99 -33.47 7.75 -4.30
N GLY A 100 -33.52 8.51 -5.40
CA GLY A 100 -33.23 9.94 -5.41
C GLY A 100 -31.73 10.27 -5.39
N THR A 101 -30.86 9.26 -5.43
CA THR A 101 -29.42 9.44 -5.69
C THR A 101 -29.14 9.42 -7.20
N GLY A 102 -27.91 9.74 -7.58
CA GLY A 102 -27.45 9.67 -8.97
C GLY A 102 -27.00 8.27 -9.42
N GLY A 103 -26.69 7.38 -8.47
CA GLY A 103 -25.92 6.15 -8.70
C GLY A 103 -26.53 5.22 -9.74
N SER A 104 -25.67 4.42 -10.36
CA SER A 104 -26.07 3.52 -11.44
C SER A 104 -25.15 2.31 -11.53
N VAL A 105 -25.71 1.14 -11.86
CA VAL A 105 -24.93 -0.11 -11.89
C VAL A 105 -25.21 -0.93 -13.14
N SER A 106 -24.32 -1.88 -13.43
CA SER A 106 -24.56 -2.98 -14.37
C SER A 106 -24.23 -4.32 -13.72
N PHE A 107 -25.03 -5.34 -14.02
CA PHE A 107 -24.82 -6.69 -13.49
C PHE A 107 -24.22 -7.57 -14.56
N HIS A 108 -23.19 -8.34 -14.20
CA HIS A 108 -22.52 -9.27 -15.10
C HIS A 108 -22.41 -10.65 -14.46
N ILE A 109 -22.47 -11.68 -15.30
CA ILE A 109 -22.16 -13.06 -14.92
C ILE A 109 -21.08 -13.57 -15.86
N VAL A 110 -19.94 -13.93 -15.29
CA VAL A 110 -18.75 -14.37 -16.00
C VAL A 110 -18.45 -15.82 -15.59
N GLY A 111 -18.16 -16.71 -16.54
CA GLY A 111 -17.78 -18.09 -16.28
C GLY A 111 -16.44 -18.42 -16.89
N ASP A 112 -15.47 -18.85 -16.08
CA ASP A 112 -14.07 -19.10 -16.50
C ASP A 112 -13.52 -17.97 -17.42
N ASP A 113 -13.65 -16.72 -16.96
CA ASP A 113 -13.28 -15.47 -17.67
C ASP A 113 -14.08 -15.14 -18.94
N GLN A 114 -15.16 -15.86 -19.23
CA GLN A 114 -16.06 -15.59 -20.37
C GLN A 114 -17.36 -14.93 -19.89
N LEU A 115 -17.72 -13.78 -20.47
CA LEU A 115 -19.01 -13.15 -20.20
C LEU A 115 -20.15 -14.05 -20.68
N LEU A 116 -21.03 -14.45 -19.75
CA LEU A 116 -22.20 -15.28 -20.04
C LEU A 116 -23.48 -14.47 -20.13
N TRP A 117 -23.57 -13.38 -19.36
CA TRP A 117 -24.75 -12.51 -19.30
C TRP A 117 -24.39 -11.14 -18.72
N GLU A 118 -25.08 -10.10 -19.19
CA GLU A 118 -24.99 -8.74 -18.65
C GLU A 118 -26.31 -7.98 -18.76
N THR A 119 -26.47 -6.92 -17.98
CA THR A 119 -27.52 -5.92 -18.15
C THR A 119 -26.99 -4.67 -18.85
N SER A 120 -27.90 -3.87 -19.42
CA SER A 120 -27.64 -2.43 -19.56
C SER A 120 -27.52 -1.77 -18.18
N VAL A 121 -27.15 -0.48 -18.15
CA VAL A 121 -27.18 0.32 -16.91
C VAL A 121 -28.58 0.26 -16.26
N VAL A 122 -28.59 -0.01 -14.96
CA VAL A 122 -29.75 -0.09 -14.07
C VAL A 122 -29.71 1.11 -13.14
N LYS A 123 -30.86 1.75 -12.92
CA LYS A 123 -31.00 2.93 -12.06
C LYS A 123 -31.92 2.67 -10.87
N PRO A 124 -31.85 3.49 -9.81
CA PRO A 124 -32.77 3.38 -8.69
C PRO A 124 -34.23 3.56 -9.15
N GLY A 125 -35.09 2.61 -8.78
CA GLY A 125 -36.51 2.59 -9.16
C GLY A 125 -36.84 1.78 -10.42
N ASP A 126 -35.83 1.28 -11.15
CA ASP A 126 -36.05 0.32 -12.23
C ASP A 126 -36.56 -1.02 -11.69
N GLN A 127 -37.40 -1.69 -12.47
CA GLN A 127 -37.92 -3.02 -12.11
C GLN A 127 -36.79 -4.06 -12.10
N ALA A 128 -36.91 -5.04 -11.21
CA ALA A 128 -35.94 -6.13 -11.11
C ALA A 128 -35.84 -6.92 -12.44
N ILE A 129 -34.61 -7.22 -12.85
CA ILE A 129 -34.30 -7.90 -14.11
C ILE A 129 -34.06 -9.39 -13.82
N SER A 130 -34.73 -10.27 -14.55
CA SER A 130 -34.56 -11.73 -14.41
C SER A 130 -33.37 -12.25 -15.19
N VAL A 131 -32.62 -13.16 -14.57
CA VAL A 131 -31.59 -13.97 -15.23
C VAL A 131 -31.89 -15.45 -15.04
N ASP A 132 -31.67 -16.23 -16.10
CA ASP A 132 -31.90 -17.66 -16.15
C ASP A 132 -30.90 -18.30 -17.12
N LEU A 133 -29.87 -18.98 -16.59
CA LEU A 133 -28.74 -19.50 -17.36
C LEU A 133 -28.53 -20.99 -17.11
N GLU A 134 -28.42 -21.78 -18.19
CA GLU A 134 -27.80 -23.11 -18.12
C GLU A 134 -26.29 -22.99 -18.22
N ILE A 135 -25.57 -23.46 -17.20
CA ILE A 135 -24.12 -23.37 -17.10
C ILE A 135 -23.54 -24.78 -17.20
N ARG A 136 -22.64 -25.01 -18.17
CA ARG A 136 -22.00 -26.31 -18.42
C ARG A 136 -20.52 -26.13 -18.67
N GLY A 137 -19.70 -26.99 -18.08
CA GLY A 137 -18.25 -26.99 -18.31
C GLY A 137 -17.47 -25.89 -17.57
N ILE A 138 -18.17 -24.92 -16.96
CA ILE A 138 -17.59 -23.81 -16.21
C ILE A 138 -17.11 -24.26 -14.83
N SER A 139 -15.86 -23.98 -14.50
CA SER A 139 -15.27 -24.31 -13.20
C SER A 139 -15.62 -23.30 -12.12
N GLU A 140 -15.68 -22.02 -12.47
CA GLU A 140 -15.99 -20.89 -11.60
C GLU A 140 -16.98 -19.94 -12.27
N LEU A 141 -18.00 -19.54 -11.52
CA LEU A 141 -18.95 -18.51 -11.91
C LEU A 141 -18.75 -17.27 -11.03
N THR A 142 -18.58 -16.12 -11.66
CA THR A 142 -18.37 -14.85 -11.00
C THR A 142 -19.58 -13.96 -11.25
N LEU A 143 -20.22 -13.53 -10.16
CA LEU A 143 -21.34 -12.58 -10.17
C LEU A 143 -20.78 -11.20 -9.85
N GLU A 144 -20.94 -10.25 -10.77
CA GLU A 144 -20.36 -8.92 -10.66
C GLU A 144 -21.42 -7.84 -10.68
N VAL A 145 -21.20 -6.81 -9.87
CA VAL A 145 -21.88 -5.51 -10.01
C VAL A 145 -20.80 -4.51 -10.36
N ARG A 146 -20.96 -3.79 -11.45
CA ARG A 146 -20.02 -2.76 -11.92
C ARG A 146 -20.70 -1.39 -11.87
N ASP A 147 -19.90 -0.35 -11.70
CA ASP A 147 -20.27 1.05 -11.88
C ASP A 147 -20.92 1.26 -13.27
N GLY A 148 -22.03 2.00 -13.30
CA GLY A 148 -22.74 2.36 -14.52
C GLY A 148 -22.09 3.51 -15.31
N GLY A 149 -20.98 4.06 -14.81
CA GLY A 149 -20.13 5.06 -15.46
C GLY A 149 -20.20 6.44 -14.81
N ASP A 150 -20.74 6.55 -13.60
CA ASP A 150 -20.87 7.78 -12.83
C ASP A 150 -20.08 7.78 -11.51
N GLY A 151 -19.24 6.76 -11.33
CA GLY A 151 -18.53 6.51 -10.08
C GLY A 151 -19.41 5.72 -9.12
N ILE A 152 -18.79 5.19 -8.06
CA ILE A 152 -19.46 4.17 -7.23
C ILE A 152 -20.45 4.74 -6.19
N ASP A 153 -20.67 6.05 -6.13
CA ASP A 153 -21.46 6.66 -5.06
C ASP A 153 -22.93 6.21 -5.09
N PHE A 154 -23.37 5.58 -3.99
CA PHE A 154 -24.74 5.05 -3.81
C PHE A 154 -25.10 3.88 -4.74
N ASP A 155 -24.11 3.15 -5.25
CA ASP A 155 -24.30 1.97 -6.11
C ASP A 155 -24.74 0.73 -5.34
N HIS A 156 -25.87 0.85 -4.65
CA HIS A 156 -26.46 -0.20 -3.82
C HIS A 156 -27.19 -1.21 -4.71
N ALA A 157 -26.74 -2.46 -4.73
CA ALA A 157 -27.23 -3.49 -5.64
C ALA A 157 -27.66 -4.76 -4.91
N ASN A 158 -28.73 -5.39 -5.38
CA ASN A 158 -29.28 -6.61 -4.79
C ASN A 158 -29.32 -7.76 -5.79
N TRP A 159 -28.88 -8.93 -5.35
CA TRP A 159 -29.14 -10.23 -5.99
C TRP A 159 -30.22 -10.95 -5.18
N VAL A 160 -31.48 -10.92 -5.63
CA VAL A 160 -32.62 -11.51 -4.90
C VAL A 160 -33.11 -12.79 -5.54
N ASN A 161 -33.58 -13.74 -4.72
CA ASN A 161 -33.98 -15.08 -5.15
C ASN A 161 -32.92 -15.80 -6.03
N ALA A 162 -31.64 -15.51 -5.79
CA ALA A 162 -30.53 -16.09 -6.56
C ALA A 162 -30.26 -17.54 -6.14
N ARG A 163 -30.39 -18.49 -7.07
CA ARG A 163 -30.34 -19.92 -6.80
C ARG A 163 -29.60 -20.70 -7.88
N PHE A 164 -28.96 -21.79 -7.47
CA PHE A 164 -28.42 -22.82 -8.33
C PHE A 164 -29.28 -24.07 -8.20
N SER A 165 -29.65 -24.70 -9.32
CA SER A 165 -30.37 -25.96 -9.35
C SER A 165 -29.70 -26.98 -10.28
N GLY A 166 -30.02 -28.27 -10.11
CA GLY A 166 -29.38 -29.37 -10.83
C GLY A 166 -28.29 -30.03 -10.00
N ARG A 167 -27.07 -30.17 -10.52
CA ARG A 167 -25.97 -30.85 -9.81
C ARG A 167 -25.23 -29.90 -8.86
N VAL A 168 -25.86 -29.56 -7.74
CA VAL A 168 -25.37 -28.52 -6.82
C VAL A 168 -24.43 -29.02 -5.73
N ASP A 169 -24.22 -30.33 -5.59
CA ASP A 169 -23.35 -30.89 -4.55
C ASP A 169 -21.94 -30.27 -4.60
N GLY A 170 -21.48 -29.71 -3.50
CA GLY A 170 -20.13 -29.16 -3.39
C GLY A 170 -19.88 -27.88 -4.19
N ILE A 171 -20.94 -27.20 -4.65
CA ILE A 171 -20.90 -25.76 -4.95
C ILE A 171 -20.57 -25.02 -3.67
N THR A 172 -19.59 -24.14 -3.73
CA THR A 172 -19.19 -23.29 -2.61
C THR A 172 -18.83 -21.92 -3.14
N ALA A 173 -19.02 -20.87 -2.35
CA ALA A 173 -18.32 -19.62 -2.61
C ALA A 173 -16.81 -19.86 -2.53
N TRP A 174 -16.06 -19.23 -3.43
CA TRP A 174 -14.62 -19.20 -3.37
C TRP A 174 -14.20 -18.47 -2.09
N LYS A 175 -13.10 -18.93 -1.49
CA LYS A 175 -12.46 -18.27 -0.37
C LYS A 175 -10.97 -18.16 -0.66
N PRO A 176 -10.33 -17.03 -0.33
CA PRO A 176 -8.89 -16.91 -0.44
C PRO A 176 -8.22 -17.95 0.45
N VAL A 177 -7.13 -18.51 -0.03
CA VAL A 177 -6.21 -19.26 0.82
C VAL A 177 -5.58 -18.27 1.80
N ILE A 178 -5.87 -18.41 3.09
CA ILE A 178 -5.22 -17.60 4.12
C ILE A 178 -3.79 -18.07 4.28
N GLU A 179 -2.83 -17.24 3.87
CA GLU A 179 -1.42 -17.53 4.00
C GLU A 179 -0.95 -17.32 5.44
N LYS A 180 0.05 -18.12 5.83
CA LYS A 180 0.74 -17.90 7.09
C LYS A 180 1.73 -16.75 6.92
N ALA A 181 1.83 -15.92 7.95
CA ALA A 181 2.89 -14.92 8.08
C ALA A 181 4.24 -15.62 8.33
N GLU A 182 4.85 -16.13 7.27
CA GLU A 182 6.16 -16.77 7.34
C GLU A 182 7.27 -15.71 7.36
N ILE A 183 8.15 -15.79 8.36
CA ILE A 183 9.35 -14.95 8.45
C ILE A 183 10.38 -15.46 7.43
N LEU A 184 10.62 -14.68 6.38
CA LEU A 184 11.55 -15.06 5.31
C LEU A 184 12.99 -14.60 5.57
N THR A 185 13.17 -13.42 6.17
CA THR A 185 14.50 -12.84 6.40
C THR A 185 15.14 -13.45 7.64
N PRO A 186 16.37 -13.99 7.55
CA PRO A 186 17.13 -14.40 8.73
C PRO A 186 17.33 -13.21 9.68
N LYS A 187 17.34 -13.46 11.00
CA LYS A 187 17.69 -12.42 11.99
C LYS A 187 19.12 -11.93 11.73
N PRO A 188 19.42 -10.63 11.95
CA PRO A 188 20.79 -10.12 11.85
C PRO A 188 21.78 -10.95 12.68
N GLY A 189 22.96 -11.17 12.12
CA GLY A 189 24.03 -11.89 12.80
C GLY A 189 24.70 -11.04 13.89
N PRO A 190 25.54 -11.65 14.74
CA PRO A 190 26.17 -10.94 15.87
C PRO A 190 27.31 -10.01 15.46
N LYS A 191 27.86 -10.16 14.23
CA LYS A 191 28.93 -9.29 13.71
C LYS A 191 28.34 -8.00 13.13
N PRO A 192 29.03 -6.85 13.22
CA PRO A 192 28.55 -5.61 12.65
C PRO A 192 28.27 -5.72 11.15
N ARG A 193 27.21 -5.09 10.68
CA ARG A 193 26.90 -4.84 9.27
C ARG A 193 26.44 -3.40 9.13
N ILE A 194 27.08 -2.62 8.25
CA ILE A 194 26.72 -1.22 8.01
C ILE A 194 25.63 -1.15 6.94
N ASN A 195 24.51 -0.51 7.26
CA ASN A 195 23.23 -0.58 6.56
C ASN A 195 22.74 0.79 6.05
N GLY A 196 21.67 0.81 5.27
CA GLY A 196 21.10 2.04 4.69
C GLY A 196 21.92 2.66 3.56
N THR A 197 21.63 3.91 3.22
CA THR A 197 22.23 4.61 2.08
C THR A 197 23.76 4.72 2.12
N ARG A 198 24.37 4.68 0.93
CA ARG A 198 25.81 4.90 0.70
C ARG A 198 26.12 6.33 0.21
N VAL A 199 25.09 7.15 0.01
CA VAL A 199 25.23 8.54 -0.45
C VAL A 199 24.23 9.46 0.26
N TRP A 200 24.68 10.66 0.62
CA TRP A 200 23.82 11.66 1.27
C TRP A 200 24.09 13.05 0.70
N GLY A 201 23.02 13.84 0.53
CA GLY A 201 23.09 15.20 0.01
C GLY A 201 22.80 16.21 1.12
N VAL A 202 23.59 17.28 1.17
CA VAL A 202 23.40 18.43 2.07
C VAL A 202 23.76 19.71 1.32
N ARG A 203 23.11 20.84 1.62
CA ARG A 203 23.51 22.13 1.07
C ARG A 203 24.76 22.69 1.77
N PRO A 204 25.61 23.45 1.06
CA PRO A 204 26.80 24.07 1.64
C PRO A 204 26.44 24.93 2.87
N GLY A 205 27.14 24.69 3.98
CA GLY A 205 26.96 25.42 5.24
C GLY A 205 25.73 25.03 6.07
N ASN A 206 24.85 24.17 5.56
CA ASN A 206 23.67 23.73 6.31
C ASN A 206 24.01 22.61 7.31
N PRO A 207 23.22 22.48 8.40
CA PRO A 207 23.43 21.44 9.39
C PRO A 207 23.33 20.02 8.80
N VAL A 208 24.30 19.18 9.16
CA VAL A 208 24.30 17.74 8.94
C VAL A 208 23.84 17.06 10.22
N LEU A 209 22.90 16.13 10.09
CA LEU A 209 22.56 15.12 11.10
C LEU A 209 22.43 13.77 10.41
N PHE A 210 23.35 12.85 10.68
CA PHE A 210 23.36 11.53 10.03
C PHE A 210 23.80 10.44 11.00
N LYS A 211 22.91 9.47 11.27
CA LYS A 211 23.26 8.26 12.03
C LYS A 211 23.79 7.17 11.10
N ILE A 212 24.97 6.62 11.42
CA ILE A 212 25.50 5.41 10.76
C ILE A 212 24.66 4.21 11.21
N ALA A 213 23.75 3.76 10.34
CA ALA A 213 22.91 2.59 10.59
C ALA A 213 23.76 1.31 10.58
N ALA A 214 23.72 0.53 11.67
CA ALA A 214 24.45 -0.75 11.74
C ALA A 214 23.77 -1.76 12.67
N THR A 215 23.62 -2.98 12.18
CA THR A 215 23.17 -4.16 12.95
C THR A 215 24.36 -4.94 13.52
N GLY A 216 24.11 -5.77 14.54
CA GLY A 216 25.09 -6.61 15.22
C GLY A 216 25.00 -6.50 16.75
N ASP A 217 25.80 -7.27 17.47
CA ASP A 217 25.80 -7.23 18.94
C ASP A 217 26.40 -5.91 19.45
N ARG A 218 25.80 -5.37 20.52
CA ARG A 218 26.24 -4.17 21.24
C ARG A 218 27.12 -4.56 22.46
N PRO A 219 27.98 -3.67 22.98
CA PRO A 219 28.25 -2.30 22.52
C PRO A 219 29.00 -2.27 21.19
N MET A 220 28.81 -1.19 20.44
CA MET A 220 29.57 -0.90 19.22
C MET A 220 30.35 0.40 19.36
N SER A 221 31.44 0.52 18.61
CA SER A 221 32.17 1.77 18.41
C SER A 221 32.18 2.16 16.93
N TYR A 222 32.14 3.46 16.68
CA TYR A 222 32.03 4.05 15.34
C TYR A 222 33.23 4.95 15.06
N GLU A 223 33.80 4.81 13.86
CA GLU A 223 34.87 5.65 13.36
C GLU A 223 34.59 6.04 11.90
N VAL A 224 35.01 7.25 11.52
CA VAL A 224 34.89 7.74 10.13
C VAL A 224 36.24 8.23 9.66
N LYS A 225 36.80 7.54 8.66
CA LYS A 225 38.02 7.98 7.98
C LYS A 225 37.68 9.01 6.90
N ASN A 226 38.52 10.04 6.80
CA ASN A 226 38.37 11.19 5.90
C ASN A 226 37.07 11.99 6.15
N LEU A 227 36.68 12.13 7.41
CA LEU A 227 35.56 12.99 7.80
C LEU A 227 35.90 14.45 7.40
N PRO A 228 35.04 15.15 6.65
CA PRO A 228 35.25 16.55 6.25
C PRO A 228 35.41 17.49 7.44
N ASP A 229 36.22 18.53 7.27
CA ASP A 229 36.34 19.61 8.24
C ASP A 229 34.95 20.24 8.51
N GLY A 230 34.65 20.48 9.79
CA GLY A 230 33.36 20.98 10.25
C GLY A 230 32.34 19.90 10.61
N LEU A 231 32.65 18.62 10.39
CA LEU A 231 31.86 17.50 10.89
C LEU A 231 32.56 16.78 12.06
N GLU A 232 31.75 16.26 12.96
CA GLU A 232 32.18 15.41 14.08
C GLU A 232 31.36 14.11 14.08
N VAL A 233 31.93 13.03 14.60
CA VAL A 233 31.23 11.76 14.82
C VAL A 233 31.32 11.36 16.28
N ASP A 234 30.18 11.07 16.89
CA ASP A 234 30.13 10.44 18.21
C ASP A 234 30.46 8.95 18.08
N SER A 235 31.62 8.57 18.62
CA SER A 235 32.14 7.21 18.56
C SER A 235 31.27 6.15 19.25
N SER A 236 30.32 6.54 20.10
CA SER A 236 29.44 5.63 20.84
C SER A 236 28.08 5.43 20.16
N THR A 237 27.58 6.47 19.50
CA THR A 237 26.24 6.47 18.88
C THR A 237 26.27 6.36 17.37
N GLY A 238 27.42 6.66 16.73
CA GLY A 238 27.57 6.73 15.28
C GLY A 238 26.87 7.92 14.64
N ILE A 239 26.49 8.93 15.43
CA ILE A 239 25.83 10.14 14.95
C ILE A 239 26.90 11.12 14.45
N ILE A 240 26.77 11.55 13.20
CA ILE A 240 27.57 12.59 12.56
C ILE A 240 26.78 13.90 12.61
N THR A 241 27.41 14.96 13.12
CA THR A 241 26.84 16.31 13.18
C THR A 241 27.83 17.36 12.69
N GLY A 242 27.35 18.58 12.42
CA GLY A 242 28.18 19.73 12.03
C GLY A 242 27.70 20.36 10.73
N ALA A 243 28.60 21.02 10.00
CA ALA A 243 28.30 21.58 8.68
C ALA A 243 29.55 21.63 7.80
N VAL A 244 29.38 21.50 6.49
CA VAL A 244 30.48 21.60 5.51
C VAL A 244 30.20 22.78 4.59
N ALA A 245 31.07 23.78 4.61
CA ALA A 245 30.87 25.02 3.85
C ALA A 245 31.22 24.86 2.35
N GLU A 246 32.22 24.06 2.02
CA GLU A 246 32.73 23.95 0.66
C GLU A 246 31.93 22.92 -0.16
N PRO A 247 31.34 23.31 -1.30
CA PRO A 247 30.67 22.37 -2.19
C PRO A 247 31.64 21.29 -2.72
N GLY A 248 31.17 20.05 -2.85
CA GLY A 248 31.99 18.96 -3.36
C GLY A 248 31.47 17.57 -3.03
N GLU A 249 32.15 16.55 -3.57
CA GLU A 249 31.95 15.16 -3.19
C GLU A 249 33.03 14.71 -2.21
N TYR A 250 32.62 14.32 -1.01
CA TYR A 250 33.49 13.87 0.07
C TYR A 250 33.35 12.37 0.25
N ARG A 251 34.43 11.64 -0.02
CA ARG A 251 34.48 10.17 0.13
C ARG A 251 35.04 9.81 1.49
N MET A 252 34.17 9.18 2.28
CA MET A 252 34.45 8.73 3.63
C MET A 252 34.44 7.21 3.68
N LYS A 253 35.06 6.65 4.72
CA LYS A 253 34.94 5.23 5.05
C LYS A 253 34.45 5.11 6.49
N PHE A 254 33.28 4.51 6.65
CA PHE A 254 32.72 4.16 7.95
C PHE A 254 33.33 2.85 8.43
N SER A 255 33.68 2.81 9.71
CA SER A 255 34.13 1.60 10.40
C SER A 255 33.29 1.42 11.66
N VAL A 256 32.62 0.27 11.78
CA VAL A 256 31.80 -0.08 12.95
C VAL A 256 32.31 -1.38 13.54
N SER A 257 32.67 -1.35 14.82
CA SER A 257 33.30 -2.47 15.51
C SER A 257 32.49 -2.91 16.72
N ASN A 258 32.48 -4.23 16.98
CA ASN A 258 32.12 -4.79 18.28
C ASN A 258 33.20 -5.79 18.73
N SER A 259 32.91 -6.57 19.78
CA SER A 259 33.85 -7.56 20.32
C SER A 259 34.23 -8.68 19.34
N LEU A 260 33.50 -8.86 18.24
CA LEU A 260 33.65 -9.98 17.31
C LEU A 260 34.29 -9.59 15.98
N ALA A 261 34.04 -8.40 15.47
CA ALA A 261 34.51 -7.95 14.16
C ALA A 261 34.40 -6.44 13.97
N THR A 262 35.07 -5.95 12.92
CA THR A 262 34.88 -4.62 12.34
C THR A 262 34.27 -4.76 10.95
N ALA A 263 33.21 -4.01 10.68
CA ALA A 263 32.67 -3.82 9.33
C ALA A 263 33.13 -2.47 8.80
N GLU A 264 33.43 -2.41 7.50
CA GLU A 264 33.75 -1.17 6.80
C GLU A 264 32.82 -0.94 5.64
N ARG A 265 32.49 0.33 5.35
CA ARG A 265 31.71 0.70 4.16
C ARG A 265 32.09 2.08 3.66
N ASP A 266 32.27 2.19 2.35
CA ASP A 266 32.46 3.48 1.70
C ASP A 266 31.15 4.29 1.71
N PHE A 267 31.27 5.60 1.90
CA PHE A 267 30.15 6.52 1.92
C PHE A 267 30.51 7.84 1.22
N LYS A 268 29.55 8.40 0.49
CA LYS A 268 29.71 9.68 -0.21
C LYS A 268 28.80 10.75 0.37
N LEU A 269 29.37 11.80 0.94
CA LEU A 269 28.63 13.03 1.23
C LEU A 269 28.76 13.96 0.02
N VAL A 270 27.64 14.44 -0.50
CA VAL A 270 27.58 15.42 -1.58
C VAL A 270 27.11 16.73 -0.99
N VAL A 271 28.01 17.70 -0.94
CA VAL A 271 27.72 19.07 -0.50
C VAL A 271 27.38 19.88 -1.74
N GLY A 272 26.10 20.19 -1.94
CA GLY A 272 25.58 20.82 -3.15
C GLY A 272 24.07 21.04 -3.08
N ASN A 273 23.45 21.39 -4.20
CA ASN A 273 22.04 21.82 -4.20
C ASN A 273 21.02 20.68 -4.20
N THR A 274 21.46 19.42 -4.25
CA THR A 274 20.55 18.26 -4.38
C THR A 274 20.48 17.49 -3.08
N LEU A 275 19.30 17.50 -2.45
CA LEU A 275 18.97 16.66 -1.30
C LEU A 275 18.38 15.31 -1.76
N ALA A 276 17.98 14.44 -0.83
CA ALA A 276 17.27 13.19 -1.12
C ALA A 276 17.92 12.35 -2.25
N LEU A 277 19.24 12.16 -2.18
CA LEU A 277 20.00 11.40 -3.19
C LEU A 277 19.64 9.92 -3.25
N THR A 278 18.99 9.41 -2.21
CA THR A 278 18.24 8.14 -2.20
C THR A 278 16.82 8.40 -1.70
N PRO A 279 15.86 7.49 -1.96
CA PRO A 279 14.50 7.64 -1.43
C PRO A 279 14.53 7.76 0.11
N HIS A 280 13.70 8.63 0.66
CA HIS A 280 13.66 8.83 2.11
C HIS A 280 12.98 7.63 2.81
N MET A 281 13.44 7.32 4.03
CA MET A 281 12.96 6.18 4.83
C MET A 281 12.63 6.62 6.25
N GLY A 282 11.48 6.19 6.77
CA GLY A 282 11.03 6.65 8.08
C GLY A 282 9.64 6.18 8.46
N TRP A 283 8.97 7.00 9.26
CA TRP A 283 7.63 6.79 9.77
C TRP A 283 6.81 8.07 9.66
N ASN A 284 5.50 7.93 9.43
CA ASN A 284 4.53 9.02 9.44
C ASN A 284 3.31 8.68 10.31
N SER A 285 2.80 9.67 11.05
CA SER A 285 1.75 9.47 12.05
C SER A 285 0.34 9.20 11.51
N TRP A 286 0.04 9.47 10.23
CA TRP A 286 -1.33 9.59 9.74
C TRP A 286 -2.15 8.31 9.83
N TYR A 287 -1.72 7.19 9.22
CA TYR A 287 -2.59 6.02 9.09
C TYR A 287 -2.75 5.19 10.36
N VAL A 288 -2.00 5.51 11.43
CA VAL A 288 -2.20 4.91 12.76
C VAL A 288 -2.91 5.85 13.72
N TRP A 289 -2.62 7.15 13.69
CA TRP A 289 -3.13 8.09 14.70
C TRP A 289 -4.18 9.07 14.19
N GLU A 290 -4.33 9.24 12.88
CA GLU A 290 -5.27 10.18 12.26
C GLU A 290 -5.23 11.56 12.95
N ASN A 291 -6.36 11.98 13.52
CA ASN A 291 -6.52 13.24 14.24
C ASN A 291 -6.23 13.15 15.74
N HIS A 292 -5.57 12.09 16.21
CA HIS A 292 -5.24 11.82 17.62
C HIS A 292 -3.75 11.97 17.94
N VAL A 293 -2.91 12.37 16.98
CA VAL A 293 -1.48 12.56 17.19
C VAL A 293 -1.18 13.59 18.30
N THR A 294 -0.12 13.34 19.07
CA THR A 294 0.36 14.19 20.17
C THR A 294 1.89 14.26 20.18
N GLU A 295 2.45 15.23 20.89
CA GLU A 295 3.90 15.32 21.10
C GLU A 295 4.48 14.02 21.70
N GLN A 296 3.78 13.41 22.67
CA GLN A 296 4.24 12.18 23.31
C GLN A 296 4.29 11.02 22.30
N ILE A 297 3.28 10.88 21.44
CA ILE A 297 3.26 9.86 20.38
C ILE A 297 4.48 10.00 19.45
N MET A 298 4.87 11.23 19.11
CA MET A 298 6.04 11.47 18.26
C MET A 298 7.35 11.06 18.96
N ARG A 299 7.46 11.30 20.27
CA ARG A 299 8.60 10.85 21.10
C ARG A 299 8.65 9.33 21.20
N ASP A 300 7.51 8.70 21.45
CA ASP A 300 7.38 7.24 21.55
C ASP A 300 7.72 6.56 20.21
N ALA A 301 7.33 7.16 19.09
CA ALA A 301 7.71 6.69 17.75
C ALA A 301 9.23 6.77 17.52
N ALA A 302 9.88 7.84 17.99
CA ALA A 302 11.32 8.01 17.91
C ALA A 302 12.08 6.99 18.79
N ASP A 303 11.57 6.72 20.00
CA ASP A 303 12.08 5.64 20.86
C ASP A 303 11.93 4.28 20.20
N ALA A 304 10.74 3.94 19.73
CA ALA A 304 10.45 2.67 19.08
C ALA A 304 11.31 2.46 17.82
N MET A 305 11.55 3.50 17.00
CA MET A 305 12.40 3.39 15.81
C MET A 305 13.85 2.97 16.16
N VAL A 306 14.37 3.41 17.31
CA VAL A 306 15.69 3.01 17.81
C VAL A 306 15.64 1.63 18.47
N GLU A 307 14.71 1.41 19.39
CA GLU A 307 14.62 0.20 20.21
C GLU A 307 14.31 -1.06 19.40
N THR A 308 13.49 -0.93 18.36
CA THR A 308 13.16 -2.05 17.45
C THR A 308 14.27 -2.36 16.45
N GLY A 309 15.29 -1.49 16.36
CA GLY A 309 16.39 -1.60 15.40
C GLY A 309 16.07 -1.05 14.01
N MET A 310 14.89 -0.49 13.75
CA MET A 310 14.59 0.11 12.43
C MET A 310 15.61 1.20 12.04
N ALA A 311 16.09 2.00 13.00
CA ALA A 311 17.17 2.96 12.78
C ALA A 311 18.48 2.30 12.32
N ASP A 312 18.76 1.08 12.79
CA ASP A 312 19.93 0.28 12.40
C ASP A 312 19.82 -0.30 10.98
N HIS A 313 18.64 -0.20 10.36
CA HIS A 313 18.38 -0.56 8.96
C HIS A 313 18.27 0.67 8.04
N GLY A 314 18.33 1.89 8.59
CA GLY A 314 18.42 3.13 7.82
C GLY A 314 17.18 4.04 7.86
N TYR A 315 16.09 3.61 8.51
CA TYR A 315 14.93 4.45 8.80
C TYR A 315 15.35 5.62 9.69
N ARG A 316 14.95 6.85 9.34
CA ARG A 316 15.43 8.05 10.03
C ARG A 316 14.41 9.16 10.20
N TYR A 317 13.43 9.28 9.31
CA TYR A 317 12.43 10.34 9.39
C TYR A 317 11.31 9.95 10.36
N VAL A 318 10.97 10.82 11.30
CA VAL A 318 9.80 10.72 12.19
C VAL A 318 8.90 11.91 11.89
N ASN A 319 7.91 11.69 11.03
CA ASN A 319 7.11 12.76 10.44
C ASN A 319 5.76 12.87 11.14
N ILE A 320 5.44 14.09 11.61
CA ILE A 320 4.09 14.42 12.00
C ILE A 320 3.28 14.80 10.75
N ASP A 321 2.09 14.22 10.61
CA ASP A 321 1.12 14.58 9.57
C ASP A 321 0.15 15.67 10.07
N ASP A 322 -1.06 15.77 9.52
CA ASP A 322 -2.07 16.77 9.94
C ASP A 322 -2.39 16.74 11.45
N CYS A 323 -3.15 17.74 11.92
CA CYS A 323 -3.73 17.84 13.27
C CYS A 323 -2.81 18.28 14.42
N TRP A 324 -1.66 18.89 14.11
CA TRP A 324 -0.77 19.50 15.11
C TRP A 324 -1.03 21.00 15.35
N SER A 325 -1.53 21.71 14.35
CA SER A 325 -1.91 23.12 14.45
C SER A 325 -3.35 23.26 14.97
N ILE A 326 -3.80 24.50 15.18
CA ILE A 326 -5.15 24.80 15.68
C ILE A 326 -6.23 24.47 14.63
N LYS A 327 -7.37 23.93 15.06
CA LYS A 327 -8.61 23.76 14.28
C LYS A 327 -9.66 24.76 14.77
N PRO A 328 -9.81 25.93 14.13
CA PRO A 328 -10.74 26.96 14.60
C PRO A 328 -12.20 26.50 14.67
N SER A 329 -12.59 25.55 13.80
CA SER A 329 -13.95 25.00 13.74
C SER A 329 -14.25 23.92 14.77
N SER A 330 -13.29 23.52 15.61
CA SER A 330 -13.48 22.42 16.55
C SER A 330 -14.09 22.89 17.88
N ASP A 331 -15.03 22.11 18.40
CA ASP A 331 -15.53 22.25 19.77
C ASP A 331 -14.58 21.64 20.82
N ASN A 332 -13.53 20.93 20.38
CA ASN A 332 -12.57 20.32 21.29
C ASN A 332 -11.55 21.36 21.78
N PRO A 333 -11.51 21.67 23.09
CA PRO A 333 -10.61 22.69 23.64
C PRO A 333 -9.12 22.33 23.56
N GLU A 334 -8.76 21.08 23.25
CA GLU A 334 -7.37 20.66 23.05
C GLU A 334 -6.82 21.07 21.69
N ILE A 335 -7.69 21.25 20.70
CA ILE A 335 -7.30 21.55 19.32
C ILE A 335 -7.87 22.84 18.77
N ASN A 336 -8.79 23.51 19.48
CA ASN A 336 -9.28 24.82 19.11
C ASN A 336 -8.45 25.96 19.75
N GLY A 337 -8.69 27.18 19.28
CA GLY A 337 -8.03 28.38 19.79
C GLY A 337 -7.83 29.44 18.70
N GLU A 338 -7.09 30.49 19.04
CA GLU A 338 -6.60 31.44 18.04
C GLU A 338 -5.54 30.76 17.17
N PRO A 339 -5.67 30.82 15.83
CA PRO A 339 -4.79 30.07 14.94
C PRO A 339 -3.38 30.69 14.81
N ARG A 340 -3.26 32.00 15.04
CA ARG A 340 -2.01 32.76 14.92
C ARG A 340 -1.90 33.77 16.05
N ASP A 341 -0.67 34.10 16.45
CA ASP A 341 -0.42 35.14 17.45
C ASP A 341 -0.54 36.56 16.88
N ALA A 342 -0.27 37.58 17.69
CA ALA A 342 -0.38 38.99 17.28
C ALA A 342 0.62 39.37 16.17
N GLU A 343 1.71 38.63 16.06
CA GLU A 343 2.77 38.78 15.06
C GLU A 343 2.51 37.94 13.80
N GLY A 344 1.44 37.15 13.78
CA GLY A 344 1.05 36.29 12.65
C GLY A 344 1.72 34.91 12.65
N ASN A 345 2.50 34.57 13.68
CA ASN A 345 3.12 33.25 13.77
C ASN A 345 2.08 32.19 14.04
N LEU A 346 2.30 31.00 13.50
CA LEU A 346 1.39 29.89 13.67
C LEU A 346 1.41 29.38 15.12
N ILE A 347 0.21 29.17 15.67
CA ILE A 347 0.03 28.60 17.01
C ILE A 347 -0.20 27.09 16.88
N THR A 348 0.57 26.32 17.65
CA THR A 348 0.35 24.88 17.83
C THR A 348 -0.82 24.63 18.77
N ASN A 349 -1.49 23.50 18.62
CA ASN A 349 -2.53 23.13 19.57
C ASN A 349 -1.97 22.57 20.88
N LYS A 350 -2.83 22.37 21.89
CA LYS A 350 -2.41 21.97 23.25
C LYS A 350 -1.75 20.59 23.33
N ARG A 351 -1.86 19.77 22.28
CA ARG A 351 -1.18 18.48 22.18
C ARG A 351 0.29 18.60 21.77
N PHE A 352 0.69 19.77 21.28
CA PHE A 352 2.05 20.12 20.86
C PHE A 352 2.53 21.40 21.57
N PRO A 353 2.64 21.39 22.90
CA PRO A 353 3.02 22.58 23.67
C PRO A 353 4.48 22.99 23.44
N ASN A 354 5.35 22.09 22.99
CA ASN A 354 6.76 22.40 22.73
C ASN A 354 7.29 21.71 21.47
N MET A 355 6.97 22.30 20.30
CA MET A 355 7.37 21.74 19.00
C MET A 355 8.89 21.60 18.87
N LYS A 356 9.66 22.63 19.23
CA LYS A 356 11.13 22.55 19.16
C LYS A 356 11.68 21.46 20.08
N GLY A 357 11.18 21.37 21.32
CA GLY A 357 11.64 20.35 22.25
C GLY A 357 11.30 18.91 21.82
N MET A 358 10.26 18.73 21.01
CA MET A 358 9.95 17.45 20.36
C MET A 358 10.98 17.12 19.27
N VAL A 359 11.27 18.10 18.41
CA VAL A 359 12.25 17.95 17.33
C VAL A 359 13.66 17.70 17.89
N ASP A 360 14.10 18.48 18.87
CA ASP A 360 15.39 18.32 19.55
C ASP A 360 15.54 16.90 20.15
N TYR A 361 14.44 16.33 20.65
CA TYR A 361 14.43 14.95 21.17
C TYR A 361 14.58 13.90 20.07
N ILE A 362 13.89 14.07 18.95
CA ILE A 362 14.05 13.21 17.77
C ILE A 362 15.50 13.27 17.27
N HIS A 363 16.06 14.48 17.16
CA HIS A 363 17.45 14.71 16.74
C HIS A 363 18.46 14.09 17.70
N SER A 364 18.21 14.12 19.01
CA SER A 364 19.10 13.51 20.02
C SER A 364 19.31 12.00 19.81
N LYS A 365 18.43 11.34 19.06
CA LYS A 365 18.53 9.91 18.71
C LYS A 365 19.26 9.66 17.38
N GLY A 366 19.64 10.73 16.67
CA GLY A 366 20.19 10.68 15.31
C GLY A 366 19.12 10.51 14.23
N LEU A 367 17.85 10.80 14.57
CA LEU A 367 16.71 10.77 13.66
C LEU A 367 16.41 12.18 13.14
N LEU A 368 15.61 12.29 12.09
CA LEU A 368 15.17 13.53 11.45
C LEU A 368 13.67 13.74 11.69
N ALA A 369 13.22 14.97 11.88
CA ALA A 369 11.82 15.29 12.13
C ALA A 369 11.18 15.91 10.88
N GLY A 370 9.96 15.47 10.55
CA GLY A 370 9.18 16.07 9.47
C GLY A 370 7.88 16.68 9.95
N THR A 371 7.41 17.72 9.26
CA THR A 371 6.12 18.37 9.51
C THR A 371 5.24 18.39 8.26
N TYR A 372 4.02 18.87 8.44
CA TYR A 372 2.97 18.89 7.42
C TYR A 372 2.23 20.24 7.43
N THR A 373 1.93 20.74 6.24
CA THR A 373 0.96 21.83 6.03
C THR A 373 0.43 21.80 4.59
N SER A 374 -0.32 22.82 4.17
CA SER A 374 -1.02 22.93 2.89
C SER A 374 -0.96 24.37 2.37
N PRO A 375 -1.06 24.60 1.04
CA PRO A 375 -1.09 25.93 0.45
C PRO A 375 -2.44 26.63 0.59
N GLY A 376 -3.47 25.96 1.10
CA GLY A 376 -4.77 26.56 1.37
C GLY A 376 -4.87 27.17 2.78
N PRO A 377 -5.94 27.94 3.09
CA PRO A 377 -6.17 28.43 4.44
C PRO A 377 -6.28 27.33 5.49
N PHE A 378 -6.72 26.13 5.07
CA PHE A 378 -6.87 24.98 5.94
C PHE A 378 -6.23 23.72 5.35
N THR A 379 -5.75 22.87 6.24
CA THR A 379 -5.35 21.50 5.93
C THR A 379 -6.57 20.63 5.60
N CYS A 380 -6.35 19.38 5.20
CA CYS A 380 -7.41 18.45 4.83
C CYS A 380 -8.33 18.14 6.03
N ALA A 381 -7.76 18.02 7.24
CA ALA A 381 -8.53 17.84 8.46
C ALA A 381 -9.12 19.16 9.02
N GLY A 382 -8.91 20.29 8.35
CA GLY A 382 -9.48 21.60 8.70
C GLY A 382 -8.70 22.41 9.73
N HIS A 383 -7.42 22.11 9.95
CA HIS A 383 -6.53 22.90 10.79
C HIS A 383 -6.00 24.12 10.03
N VAL A 384 -5.62 25.20 10.71
CA VAL A 384 -5.01 26.36 10.06
C VAL A 384 -3.72 25.95 9.34
N SER A 385 -3.48 26.58 8.19
CA SER A 385 -2.38 26.24 7.31
C SER A 385 -1.70 27.48 6.71
N ALA A 386 -0.82 27.30 5.72
CA ALA A 386 0.23 28.26 5.39
C ALA A 386 -0.17 29.40 4.44
N TYR A 387 -1.38 29.37 3.87
CA TYR A 387 -1.80 30.34 2.86
C TYR A 387 -1.63 31.80 3.31
N SER A 388 -0.91 32.60 2.51
CA SER A 388 -0.54 34.00 2.77
C SER A 388 0.45 34.23 3.92
N PHE A 389 0.98 33.16 4.52
CA PHE A 389 1.98 33.18 5.61
C PHE A 389 3.15 32.22 5.32
N GLU A 390 3.32 31.78 4.07
CA GLU A 390 4.23 30.69 3.70
C GLU A 390 5.68 30.97 4.14
N GLU A 391 6.16 32.20 3.95
CA GLU A 391 7.51 32.59 4.35
C GLU A 391 7.68 32.60 5.88
N GLN A 392 6.66 33.06 6.61
CA GLN A 392 6.69 33.13 8.06
C GLN A 392 6.63 31.74 8.69
N ASP A 393 5.73 30.88 8.19
CA ASP A 393 5.59 29.51 8.67
C ASP A 393 6.86 28.70 8.39
N VAL A 394 7.48 28.86 7.21
CA VAL A 394 8.76 28.19 6.92
C VAL A 394 9.89 28.66 7.84
N LYS A 395 9.99 29.96 8.15
CA LYS A 395 10.97 30.47 9.12
C LYS A 395 10.77 29.81 10.49
N GLN A 396 9.51 29.70 10.93
CA GLN A 396 9.19 29.03 12.18
C GLN A 396 9.53 27.53 12.14
N PHE A 397 9.33 26.84 11.02
CA PHE A 397 9.73 25.43 10.86
C PHE A 397 11.24 25.25 10.94
N VAL A 398 12.02 26.21 10.44
CA VAL A 398 13.48 26.23 10.56
C VAL A 398 13.92 26.49 12.00
N GLU A 399 13.26 27.41 12.70
CA GLU A 399 13.51 27.68 14.13
C GLU A 399 13.16 26.48 15.02
N TRP A 400 12.14 25.71 14.65
CA TRP A 400 11.81 24.42 15.26
C TRP A 400 12.68 23.27 14.76
N GLU A 401 13.56 23.52 13.79
CA GLU A 401 14.54 22.58 13.25
C GLU A 401 13.97 21.38 12.47
N PHE A 402 12.83 21.53 11.81
CA PHE A 402 12.31 20.46 10.93
C PHE A 402 13.24 20.19 9.73
N ASP A 403 13.24 18.93 9.25
CA ASP A 403 14.09 18.40 8.18
C ASP A 403 13.30 17.95 6.94
N PHE A 404 11.97 17.93 7.06
CA PHE A 404 11.07 17.42 6.03
C PHE A 404 9.74 18.17 6.09
N LEU A 405 9.16 18.48 4.92
CA LEU A 405 7.86 19.09 4.77
C LEU A 405 7.01 18.30 3.76
N LYS A 406 5.91 17.72 4.24
CA LYS A 406 4.79 17.30 3.37
C LYS A 406 3.90 18.51 3.12
N TYR A 407 3.72 18.88 1.85
CA TYR A 407 2.92 20.03 1.44
C TYR A 407 1.74 19.58 0.57
N ASP A 408 0.55 19.62 1.15
CA ASP A 408 -0.67 19.03 0.58
C ASP A 408 -1.34 19.94 -0.47
N TRP A 409 -2.57 19.62 -0.88
CA TRP A 409 -3.42 20.42 -1.77
C TRP A 409 -4.70 20.90 -1.06
N CYS A 410 -5.43 20.00 -0.39
CA CYS A 410 -6.57 20.27 0.49
C CYS A 410 -7.45 21.50 0.11
N SER A 411 -7.56 22.50 1.00
CA SER A 411 -8.41 23.67 0.78
C SER A 411 -7.88 24.63 -0.29
N TYR A 412 -6.67 24.43 -0.81
CA TYR A 412 -6.15 25.22 -1.94
C TYR A 412 -6.96 24.99 -3.21
N GLY A 413 -7.66 23.86 -3.34
CA GLY A 413 -8.62 23.64 -4.41
C GLY A 413 -9.75 24.68 -4.48
N ARG A 414 -9.97 25.47 -3.43
CA ARG A 414 -10.92 26.61 -3.40
C ARG A 414 -10.25 27.96 -3.70
N ILE A 415 -8.92 27.98 -3.74
CA ILE A 415 -8.08 29.16 -4.00
C ILE A 415 -7.58 29.16 -5.44
N ALA A 416 -7.15 28.00 -5.94
CA ALA A 416 -6.69 27.82 -7.31
C ALA A 416 -7.76 28.32 -8.30
N ALA A 417 -7.33 29.11 -9.29
CA ALA A 417 -8.28 29.72 -10.23
C ALA A 417 -8.94 28.67 -11.14
N ASP A 418 -8.17 27.65 -11.54
CA ASP A 418 -8.62 26.53 -12.35
C ASP A 418 -7.69 25.31 -12.13
N ARG A 419 -7.83 24.30 -12.99
CA ARG A 419 -6.98 23.09 -12.99
C ARG A 419 -5.86 23.14 -14.02
N SER A 420 -5.48 24.33 -14.50
CA SER A 420 -4.34 24.49 -15.42
C SER A 420 -3.04 24.09 -14.72
N LEU A 421 -2.09 23.60 -15.50
CA LEU A 421 -0.79 23.18 -14.97
C LEU A 421 -0.07 24.31 -14.22
N ALA A 422 -0.20 25.55 -14.68
CA ALA A 422 0.38 26.71 -14.02
C ALA A 422 -0.19 26.91 -12.60
N GLU A 423 -1.50 26.78 -12.43
CA GLU A 423 -2.14 26.90 -11.11
C GLU A 423 -1.81 25.70 -10.19
N LEU A 424 -1.64 24.49 -10.75
CA LEU A 424 -1.16 23.33 -9.99
C LEU A 424 0.28 23.50 -9.49
N GLN A 425 1.16 24.10 -10.29
CA GLN A 425 2.58 24.30 -9.96
C GLN A 425 2.83 25.45 -8.98
N LYS A 426 2.03 26.50 -9.07
CA LYS A 426 2.20 27.77 -8.36
C LYS A 426 2.49 27.65 -6.85
N PRO A 427 1.71 26.91 -6.04
CA PRO A 427 1.99 26.83 -4.60
C PRO A 427 3.31 26.13 -4.31
N TYR A 428 3.69 25.15 -5.13
CA TYR A 428 4.92 24.39 -4.96
C TYR A 428 6.16 25.19 -5.36
N GLN A 429 6.08 26.00 -6.43
CA GLN A 429 7.13 26.95 -6.79
C GLN A 429 7.35 27.99 -5.69
N LEU A 430 6.27 28.48 -5.07
CA LEU A 430 6.35 29.43 -3.98
C LEU A 430 7.08 28.83 -2.78
N ILE A 431 6.58 27.71 -2.24
CA ILE A 431 7.16 27.11 -1.03
C ILE A 431 8.60 26.66 -1.26
N SER A 432 8.94 26.11 -2.44
CA SER A 432 10.31 25.68 -2.73
C SER A 432 11.28 26.85 -2.75
N SER A 433 10.89 27.98 -3.36
CA SER A 433 11.73 29.20 -3.41
C SER A 433 12.01 29.79 -2.03
N ILE A 434 11.07 29.61 -1.09
CA ILE A 434 11.21 30.05 0.30
C ILE A 434 12.18 29.11 1.04
N LEU A 435 11.99 27.79 0.90
CA LEU A 435 12.85 26.77 1.52
C LEU A 435 14.31 26.88 1.04
N GLU A 436 14.52 27.16 -0.24
CA GLU A 436 15.85 27.38 -0.82
C GLU A 436 16.62 28.53 -0.16
N GLN A 437 15.93 29.52 0.40
CA GLN A 437 16.54 30.67 1.08
C GLN A 437 16.84 30.41 2.56
N GLN A 438 16.35 29.29 3.13
CA GLN A 438 16.54 29.00 4.54
C GLN A 438 17.89 28.34 4.83
N PRO A 439 18.51 28.61 5.99
CA PRO A 439 19.79 28.03 6.42
C PRO A 439 19.65 26.60 7.01
N ARG A 440 18.69 25.82 6.52
CA ARG A 440 18.45 24.43 6.91
C ARG A 440 17.89 23.62 5.75
N ASP A 441 18.34 22.38 5.61
CA ASP A 441 17.81 21.47 4.60
C ASP A 441 16.46 20.90 5.02
N ILE A 442 15.43 21.15 4.21
CA ILE A 442 14.10 20.59 4.39
C ILE A 442 13.71 19.86 3.11
N VAL A 443 13.56 18.54 3.19
CA VAL A 443 13.09 17.72 2.07
C VAL A 443 11.61 18.03 1.82
N LEU A 444 11.28 18.41 0.58
CA LEU A 444 9.92 18.77 0.17
C LEU A 444 9.21 17.59 -0.53
N ASN A 445 8.09 17.14 0.04
CA ASN A 445 7.17 16.17 -0.55
C ASN A 445 5.89 16.86 -1.04
N LEU A 446 5.56 16.68 -2.32
CA LEU A 446 4.39 17.27 -2.97
C LEU A 446 3.20 16.30 -2.84
N CYS A 447 2.19 16.67 -2.06
CA CYS A 447 1.00 15.85 -1.82
C CYS A 447 -0.23 16.44 -2.55
N GLN A 448 -0.19 16.40 -3.89
CA GLN A 448 -1.29 16.81 -4.77
C GLN A 448 -1.94 15.65 -5.53
N TYR A 449 -1.66 14.41 -5.13
CA TYR A 449 -2.38 13.21 -5.59
C TYR A 449 -2.25 12.88 -7.09
N GLY A 450 -1.13 13.20 -7.72
CA GLY A 450 -0.87 12.91 -9.15
C GLY A 450 -1.46 13.90 -10.15
N MET A 451 -2.17 14.93 -9.70
CA MET A 451 -2.75 16.00 -10.52
C MET A 451 -1.75 16.60 -11.52
N GLY A 452 -2.22 16.76 -12.76
CA GLY A 452 -1.44 17.37 -13.84
C GLY A 452 -0.18 16.57 -14.19
N GLU A 453 -0.17 15.26 -13.96
CA GLU A 453 0.98 14.39 -14.23
C GLU A 453 2.24 14.88 -13.50
N VAL A 454 2.14 15.03 -12.17
CA VAL A 454 3.19 15.63 -11.33
C VAL A 454 4.59 15.11 -11.58
N TRP A 455 4.75 13.85 -11.98
CA TRP A 455 6.04 13.28 -12.33
C TRP A 455 6.77 14.07 -13.43
N LYS A 456 6.05 14.76 -14.33
CA LYS A 456 6.64 15.58 -15.39
C LYS A 456 7.16 16.94 -14.90
N TRP A 457 6.70 17.43 -13.74
CA TRP A 457 6.99 18.80 -13.28
C TRP A 457 7.38 18.95 -11.81
N GLY A 458 7.16 17.96 -10.96
CA GLY A 458 7.40 18.01 -9.52
C GLY A 458 8.84 18.37 -9.18
N ARG A 459 9.81 17.81 -9.92
CA ARG A 459 11.23 18.20 -9.80
C ARG A 459 11.49 19.64 -10.23
N GLN A 460 10.81 20.13 -11.26
CA GLN A 460 11.03 21.48 -11.81
C GLN A 460 10.60 22.58 -10.82
N VAL A 461 9.68 22.25 -9.91
CA VAL A 461 9.20 23.15 -8.85
C VAL A 461 9.87 22.89 -7.50
N GLY A 462 11.05 22.25 -7.48
CA GLY A 462 11.84 22.02 -6.27
C GLY A 462 11.37 20.85 -5.38
N GLY A 463 10.47 20.01 -5.88
CA GLY A 463 10.02 18.81 -5.19
C GLY A 463 11.10 17.71 -5.14
N HIS A 464 11.30 17.15 -3.95
CA HIS A 464 12.20 16.01 -3.73
C HIS A 464 11.47 14.67 -3.80
N SER A 465 10.15 14.70 -3.67
CA SER A 465 9.24 13.59 -3.97
C SER A 465 7.84 14.11 -4.24
N TRP A 466 7.01 13.30 -4.90
CA TRP A 466 5.64 13.70 -5.25
C TRP A 466 4.68 12.52 -5.26
N ARG A 467 3.52 12.69 -4.63
CA ARG A 467 2.41 11.73 -4.64
C ARG A 467 1.93 11.50 -6.06
N THR A 468 1.91 10.24 -6.47
CA THR A 468 1.59 9.82 -7.86
C THR A 468 0.12 9.48 -8.07
N ALA A 469 -0.61 9.23 -7.00
CA ALA A 469 -2.03 8.91 -6.99
C ALA A 469 -2.69 9.39 -5.68
N GLY A 470 -3.99 9.13 -5.53
CA GLY A 470 -4.73 9.34 -4.29
C GLY A 470 -4.20 8.51 -3.11
N ASP A 471 -4.79 8.71 -1.94
CA ASP A 471 -4.37 8.03 -0.71
C ASP A 471 -4.60 6.51 -0.81
N LEU A 472 -3.58 5.72 -0.47
CA LEU A 472 -3.70 4.26 -0.44
C LEU A 472 -4.74 3.80 0.60
N GLY A 473 -4.84 4.52 1.72
CA GLY A 473 -5.78 4.27 2.80
C GLY A 473 -6.95 5.24 2.81
N ILE A 474 -7.54 5.59 1.66
CA ILE A 474 -8.85 6.29 1.63
C ILE A 474 -9.88 5.52 2.47
N SER A 475 -9.84 4.19 2.41
CA SER A 475 -10.57 3.29 3.30
C SER A 475 -9.66 2.17 3.77
N PHE A 476 -9.94 1.60 4.95
CA PHE A 476 -9.19 0.46 5.45
C PHE A 476 -9.25 -0.71 4.48
N GLU A 477 -10.46 -1.14 4.16
CA GLU A 477 -10.69 -2.34 3.37
C GLU A 477 -10.16 -2.21 1.93
N GLY A 478 -10.01 -0.98 1.42
CA GLY A 478 -9.52 -0.67 0.07
C GLY A 478 -7.99 -0.67 -0.10
N ILE A 479 -7.20 -0.77 0.97
CA ILE A 479 -5.72 -0.66 0.92
C ILE A 479 -5.11 -1.66 -0.09
N GLY A 480 -5.59 -2.90 -0.11
CA GLY A 480 -5.08 -3.93 -1.03
C GLY A 480 -5.37 -3.62 -2.50
N GLU A 481 -6.54 -3.06 -2.80
CA GLU A 481 -6.90 -2.65 -4.16
C GLU A 481 -6.06 -1.45 -4.60
N ALA A 482 -5.95 -0.43 -3.74
CA ALA A 482 -5.15 0.76 -4.00
C ALA A 482 -3.67 0.42 -4.22
N LEU A 483 -3.11 -0.53 -3.46
CA LEU A 483 -1.75 -1.04 -3.66
C LEU A 483 -1.52 -1.50 -5.11
N PHE A 484 -2.43 -2.31 -5.65
CA PHE A 484 -2.29 -2.81 -7.02
C PHE A 484 -2.57 -1.72 -8.06
N ARG A 485 -3.60 -0.91 -7.87
CA ARG A 485 -3.94 0.19 -8.78
C ARG A 485 -2.81 1.22 -8.86
N ASP A 486 -2.38 1.78 -7.73
CA ASP A 486 -1.47 2.92 -7.69
C ASP A 486 -0.01 2.47 -7.83
N GLY A 487 0.36 1.38 -7.14
CA GLY A 487 1.73 0.86 -7.16
C GLY A 487 2.11 0.17 -8.48
N PHE A 488 1.19 -0.59 -9.09
CA PHE A 488 1.48 -1.32 -10.33
C PHE A 488 0.91 -0.62 -11.56
N ASP A 489 -0.40 -0.38 -11.60
CA ASP A 489 -1.08 0.00 -12.83
C ASP A 489 -0.73 1.44 -13.22
N VAL A 490 -1.03 2.44 -12.37
CA VAL A 490 -0.64 3.85 -12.59
C VAL A 490 0.86 3.96 -12.88
N TYR A 491 1.70 3.34 -12.05
CA TYR A 491 3.16 3.39 -12.25
C TYR A 491 3.59 2.93 -13.65
N SER A 492 3.02 1.81 -14.11
CA SER A 492 3.40 1.18 -15.36
C SER A 492 2.80 1.84 -16.59
N GLU A 493 1.54 2.28 -16.51
CA GLU A 493 0.79 2.89 -17.61
C GLU A 493 1.37 4.26 -17.95
N ASP A 494 1.73 5.05 -16.93
CA ASP A 494 2.31 6.38 -17.10
C ASP A 494 3.84 6.37 -17.22
N SER A 495 4.46 5.18 -17.24
CA SER A 495 5.91 5.01 -17.35
C SER A 495 6.69 5.83 -16.32
N LEU A 496 6.23 5.82 -15.06
CA LEU A 496 6.73 6.72 -14.01
C LEU A 496 8.24 6.59 -13.74
N HIS A 497 8.82 5.42 -14.02
CA HIS A 497 10.26 5.16 -13.93
C HIS A 497 11.14 6.14 -14.73
N LEU A 498 10.59 6.83 -15.74
CA LEU A 498 11.31 7.82 -16.55
C LEU A 498 11.55 9.16 -15.83
N TYR A 499 10.87 9.41 -14.71
CA TYR A 499 10.78 10.74 -14.10
C TYR A 499 11.42 10.84 -12.71
N ALA A 500 11.76 9.71 -12.09
CA ALA A 500 12.39 9.68 -10.77
C ALA A 500 13.89 9.38 -10.84
N GLY A 501 14.61 9.82 -9.82
CA GLY A 501 16.04 9.58 -9.61
C GLY A 501 16.58 10.41 -8.44
N PRO A 502 17.91 10.44 -8.21
CA PRO A 502 18.51 11.21 -7.13
C PRO A 502 17.97 12.65 -7.07
N GLY A 503 17.39 13.03 -5.92
CA GLY A 503 16.77 14.34 -5.70
C GLY A 503 15.32 14.50 -6.18
N GLY A 504 14.65 13.45 -6.66
CA GLY A 504 13.23 13.53 -7.00
C GLY A 504 12.61 12.15 -7.19
N TRP A 505 11.70 11.75 -6.30
CA TRP A 505 11.15 10.39 -6.26
C TRP A 505 9.64 10.35 -6.47
N ASN A 506 9.20 9.36 -7.25
CA ASN A 506 7.78 9.00 -7.32
C ASN A 506 7.35 8.43 -5.97
N ASP A 507 6.30 9.00 -5.39
CA ASP A 507 5.73 8.57 -4.11
C ASP A 507 4.35 7.92 -4.36
N PRO A 508 4.28 6.58 -4.36
CA PRO A 508 3.01 5.84 -4.41
C PRO A 508 2.33 5.72 -3.04
N ASP A 509 2.67 6.59 -2.07
CA ASP A 509 2.17 6.64 -0.69
C ASP A 509 2.84 5.60 0.26
N TYR A 510 2.43 5.64 1.53
CA TYR A 510 3.08 4.95 2.65
C TYR A 510 2.98 3.42 2.65
N LEU A 511 3.85 2.77 3.42
CA LEU A 511 3.80 1.35 3.74
C LEU A 511 2.75 1.11 4.83
N LEU A 512 1.67 0.40 4.49
CA LEU A 512 0.49 0.20 5.34
C LEU A 512 0.48 -1.21 5.95
N PHE A 513 1.53 -1.51 6.72
CA PHE A 513 1.74 -2.80 7.39
C PHE A 513 1.34 -2.77 8.87
N GLY A 514 1.32 -3.94 9.49
CA GLY A 514 1.13 -4.06 10.94
C GLY A 514 -0.24 -3.55 11.39
N TYR A 515 -0.26 -2.74 12.45
CA TYR A 515 -1.48 -2.18 13.03
C TYR A 515 -1.69 -0.75 12.53
N LEU A 516 -2.89 -0.46 12.01
CA LEU A 516 -3.31 0.83 11.48
C LEU A 516 -4.59 1.27 12.21
N SER A 517 -4.97 2.54 12.12
CA SER A 517 -6.36 2.91 12.39
C SER A 517 -7.28 2.15 11.44
N ASN A 518 -8.53 1.92 11.84
CA ASN A 518 -9.60 1.39 10.98
C ASN A 518 -10.63 2.47 10.59
N TRP A 519 -10.30 3.76 10.73
CA TRP A 519 -11.16 4.93 10.43
C TRP A 519 -12.49 4.91 11.21
N LYS A 520 -12.61 4.02 12.21
CA LYS A 520 -13.78 3.83 13.08
C LYS A 520 -13.39 4.05 14.55
N GLY A 521 -12.24 4.70 14.79
CA GLY A 521 -11.72 5.03 16.12
C GLY A 521 -11.00 3.89 16.82
N GLU A 522 -10.61 2.83 16.10
CA GLU A 522 -9.87 1.69 16.66
C GLU A 522 -8.63 1.39 15.83
N THR A 523 -7.62 0.78 16.45
CA THR A 523 -6.46 0.23 15.76
C THR A 523 -6.69 -1.25 15.42
N ALA A 524 -6.50 -1.65 14.16
CA ALA A 524 -6.68 -3.02 13.68
C ALA A 524 -5.49 -3.49 12.81
N PRO A 525 -5.26 -4.81 12.70
CA PRO A 525 -4.25 -5.34 11.76
C PRO A 525 -4.62 -4.97 10.32
N THR A 526 -3.64 -4.55 9.53
CA THR A 526 -3.78 -4.24 8.10
C THR A 526 -4.60 -5.30 7.36
N PRO A 527 -5.44 -4.92 6.38
CA PRO A 527 -6.18 -5.88 5.58
C PRO A 527 -5.29 -6.56 4.53
N LEU A 528 -4.04 -6.13 4.39
CA LEU A 528 -3.05 -6.79 3.55
C LEU A 528 -2.67 -8.17 4.10
N SER A 529 -2.80 -9.19 3.27
CA SER A 529 -2.26 -10.52 3.52
C SER A 529 -0.73 -10.47 3.69
N PRO A 530 -0.11 -11.48 4.33
CA PRO A 530 1.35 -11.55 4.45
C PRO A 530 2.07 -11.44 3.10
N ASN A 531 1.51 -12.04 2.05
CA ASN A 531 2.07 -11.97 0.70
C ASN A 531 2.00 -10.54 0.12
N GLU A 532 0.90 -9.83 0.33
CA GLU A 532 0.74 -8.44 -0.13
C GLU A 532 1.71 -7.49 0.58
N GLN A 533 2.03 -7.73 1.85
CA GLN A 533 3.03 -6.94 2.58
C GLN A 533 4.43 -7.13 1.99
N TYR A 534 4.83 -8.37 1.68
CA TYR A 534 6.06 -8.63 0.92
C TYR A 534 6.04 -8.01 -0.48
N THR A 535 4.88 -8.06 -1.16
CA THR A 535 4.68 -7.47 -2.48
C THR A 535 4.84 -5.95 -2.46
N GLN A 536 4.20 -5.24 -1.53
CA GLN A 536 4.33 -3.79 -1.39
C GLN A 536 5.80 -3.40 -1.14
N MET A 537 6.45 -4.01 -0.13
CA MET A 537 7.85 -3.68 0.20
C MET A 537 8.80 -3.95 -0.98
N SER A 538 8.60 -5.06 -1.69
CA SER A 538 9.43 -5.42 -2.85
C SER A 538 9.21 -4.49 -4.03
N LEU A 539 7.96 -4.11 -4.32
CA LEU A 539 7.66 -3.19 -5.41
C LEU A 539 8.22 -1.80 -5.09
N TRP A 540 7.97 -1.26 -3.90
CA TRP A 540 8.50 0.04 -3.46
C TRP A 540 10.03 0.09 -3.54
N ALA A 541 10.70 -1.01 -3.20
CA ALA A 541 12.14 -1.13 -3.39
C ALA A 541 12.56 -1.11 -4.87
N ILE A 542 11.87 -1.86 -5.73
CA ILE A 542 12.16 -1.89 -7.18
C ILE A 542 11.92 -0.53 -7.83
N VAL A 543 10.82 0.17 -7.49
CA VAL A 543 10.48 1.45 -8.12
C VAL A 543 11.17 2.67 -7.51
N ALA A 544 12.05 2.46 -6.54
CA ALA A 544 12.75 3.52 -5.80
C ALA A 544 11.78 4.51 -5.10
N ALA A 545 10.68 3.99 -4.55
CA ALA A 545 9.73 4.79 -3.78
C ALA A 545 10.28 5.12 -2.38
N PRO A 546 9.81 6.21 -1.74
CA PRO A 546 10.02 6.42 -0.31
C PRO A 546 9.53 5.23 0.52
N LEU A 547 10.29 4.82 1.54
CA LEU A 547 9.91 3.74 2.47
C LEU A 547 9.45 4.36 3.79
N ILE A 548 8.27 4.96 3.78
CA ILE A 548 7.66 5.59 4.96
C ILE A 548 6.60 4.64 5.51
N PHE A 549 6.85 4.10 6.70
CA PHE A 549 5.91 3.27 7.43
C PHE A 549 4.85 4.14 8.13
N SER A 550 3.58 3.72 8.14
CA SER A 550 2.53 4.49 8.84
C SER A 550 1.63 3.63 9.73
N GLY A 551 2.11 2.45 10.12
CA GLY A 551 1.51 1.66 11.19
C GLY A 551 2.05 2.03 12.57
N ASP A 552 1.49 1.39 13.59
CA ASP A 552 1.89 1.53 14.98
C ASP A 552 3.30 0.95 15.19
N ILE A 553 4.30 1.82 15.15
CA ILE A 553 5.71 1.48 15.35
C ILE A 553 6.00 1.01 16.79
N THR A 554 5.14 1.32 17.75
CA THR A 554 5.27 0.86 19.14
C THR A 554 4.74 -0.57 19.34
N ARG A 555 4.06 -1.12 18.32
CA ARG A 555 3.42 -2.44 18.34
C ARG A 555 3.79 -3.27 17.11
N LEU A 556 5.08 -3.46 16.88
CA LEU A 556 5.59 -4.32 15.81
C LEU A 556 5.63 -5.78 16.24
N ASP A 557 4.89 -6.64 15.52
CA ASP A 557 5.09 -8.09 15.61
C ASP A 557 6.36 -8.53 14.84
N GLU A 558 6.84 -9.76 15.12
CA GLU A 558 8.07 -10.27 14.50
C GLU A 558 8.00 -10.32 12.97
N PHE A 559 6.82 -10.54 12.38
CA PHE A 559 6.65 -10.59 10.93
C PHE A 559 6.72 -9.19 10.32
N THR A 560 5.96 -8.23 10.86
CA THR A 560 5.97 -6.84 10.38
C THR A 560 7.38 -6.24 10.46
N LEU A 561 8.07 -6.43 11.59
CA LEU A 561 9.47 -6.00 11.72
C LEU A 561 10.35 -6.68 10.67
N ASN A 562 10.17 -7.98 10.40
CA ASN A 562 10.95 -8.72 9.40
C ASN A 562 10.79 -8.19 7.96
N VAL A 563 9.57 -7.78 7.60
CA VAL A 563 9.29 -7.15 6.30
C VAL A 563 10.01 -5.81 6.20
N LEU A 564 9.94 -5.00 7.26
CA LEU A 564 10.55 -3.66 7.31
C LEU A 564 12.09 -3.69 7.37
N THR A 565 12.70 -4.76 7.89
CA THR A 565 14.14 -4.78 8.24
C THR A 565 15.00 -5.73 7.40
N ASN A 566 14.59 -6.03 6.16
CA ASN A 566 15.45 -6.76 5.24
C ASN A 566 16.45 -5.83 4.54
N ASP A 567 17.71 -5.89 4.98
CA ASP A 567 18.78 -5.06 4.44
C ASP A 567 19.07 -5.25 2.94
N GLU A 568 18.86 -6.43 2.35
CA GLU A 568 19.10 -6.64 0.92
C GLU A 568 18.00 -6.06 0.04
N ILE A 569 16.76 -6.01 0.55
CA ILE A 569 15.63 -5.32 -0.09
C ILE A 569 15.80 -3.80 0.04
N ILE A 570 16.15 -3.33 1.24
CA ILE A 570 16.45 -1.90 1.49
C ILE A 570 17.62 -1.44 0.62
N GLU A 571 18.67 -2.24 0.44
CA GLU A 571 19.79 -1.89 -0.45
C GLU A 571 19.37 -1.74 -1.91
N VAL A 572 18.37 -2.51 -2.38
CA VAL A 572 17.81 -2.27 -3.71
C VAL A 572 17.14 -0.90 -3.76
N ASN A 573 16.33 -0.54 -2.75
CA ASN A 573 15.69 0.77 -2.67
C ASN A 573 16.73 1.91 -2.65
N GLN A 574 17.73 1.79 -1.78
CA GLN A 574 18.77 2.76 -1.46
C GLN A 574 19.99 2.72 -2.39
N ASP A 575 19.90 2.01 -3.52
CA ASP A 575 21.03 1.91 -4.45
C ASP A 575 21.40 3.30 -5.04
N PRO A 576 22.67 3.74 -4.95
CA PRO A 576 23.12 5.07 -5.39
C PRO A 576 22.98 5.36 -6.88
N LEU A 577 22.82 4.34 -7.74
CA LEU A 577 22.48 4.59 -9.14
C LEU A 577 21.15 5.35 -9.24
N GLY A 578 20.26 5.12 -8.27
CA GLY A 578 19.01 5.84 -8.12
C GLY A 578 18.07 5.70 -9.32
N LYS A 579 18.29 4.71 -10.20
CA LYS A 579 17.45 4.46 -11.36
C LYS A 579 16.23 3.61 -10.95
N PRO A 580 15.00 4.12 -11.04
CA PRO A 580 13.81 3.34 -10.75
C PRO A 580 13.67 2.14 -11.68
N GLY A 581 13.12 1.05 -11.15
CA GLY A 581 12.78 -0.14 -11.91
C GLY A 581 11.46 -0.02 -12.68
N TRP A 582 11.21 -0.96 -13.59
CA TRP A 582 10.01 -0.98 -14.41
C TRP A 582 9.59 -2.42 -14.75
N ARG A 583 8.34 -2.57 -15.20
CA ARG A 583 7.79 -3.84 -15.67
C ARG A 583 8.39 -4.21 -17.02
N VAL A 584 8.91 -5.43 -17.14
CA VAL A 584 9.49 -5.96 -18.38
C VAL A 584 8.65 -7.04 -19.04
N ALA A 585 7.80 -7.72 -18.27
CA ALA A 585 6.87 -8.72 -18.80
C ALA A 585 5.58 -8.77 -18.00
N LYS A 586 4.47 -9.08 -18.67
CA LYS A 586 3.16 -9.33 -18.09
C LYS A 586 2.44 -10.44 -18.86
N GLU A 587 1.97 -11.46 -18.16
CA GLU A 587 1.13 -12.55 -18.70
C GLU A 587 -0.06 -12.74 -17.76
N GLY A 588 -1.22 -12.19 -18.13
CA GLY A 588 -2.38 -12.12 -17.23
C GLY A 588 -2.04 -11.39 -15.94
N PHE A 589 -2.16 -12.09 -14.80
CA PHE A 589 -1.84 -11.58 -13.46
C PHE A 589 -0.37 -11.76 -13.06
N LEU A 590 0.47 -12.35 -13.92
CA LEU A 590 1.87 -12.63 -13.63
C LEU A 590 2.74 -11.52 -14.21
N GLU A 591 3.60 -10.92 -13.40
CA GLU A 591 4.42 -9.79 -13.82
C GLU A 591 5.89 -9.99 -13.43
N VAL A 592 6.79 -9.53 -14.30
CA VAL A 592 8.22 -9.45 -14.02
C VAL A 592 8.65 -8.00 -14.10
N TRP A 593 9.26 -7.53 -13.02
CA TRP A 593 9.79 -6.18 -12.90
C TRP A 593 11.29 -6.25 -12.65
N LYS A 594 12.04 -5.27 -13.14
CA LYS A 594 13.48 -5.18 -12.91
C LYS A 594 13.92 -3.80 -12.47
N ARG A 595 15.04 -3.74 -11.73
CA ARG A 595 15.80 -2.52 -11.42
C ARG A 595 17.28 -2.79 -11.64
N GLU A 596 17.94 -1.91 -12.37
CA GLU A 596 19.40 -1.92 -12.53
C GLU A 596 20.07 -1.29 -11.32
N LEU A 597 21.18 -1.87 -10.84
CA LEU A 597 21.91 -1.41 -9.66
C LEU A 597 23.31 -0.90 -10.04
N GLU A 598 23.89 -0.04 -9.19
CA GLU A 598 25.21 0.58 -9.39
C GLU A 598 26.33 -0.45 -9.64
N ASP A 599 26.27 -1.61 -8.99
CA ASP A 599 27.27 -2.68 -9.13
C ASP A 599 27.15 -3.49 -10.43
N GLY A 600 26.18 -3.16 -11.30
CA GLY A 600 25.91 -3.83 -12.56
C GLY A 600 25.04 -5.09 -12.43
N SER A 601 24.61 -5.44 -11.22
CA SER A 601 23.60 -6.48 -11.01
C SER A 601 22.18 -5.94 -11.26
N ILE A 602 21.21 -6.84 -11.34
CA ILE A 602 19.79 -6.50 -11.56
C ILE A 602 18.95 -7.10 -10.44
N ALA A 603 18.17 -6.26 -9.76
CA ALA A 603 17.09 -6.74 -8.90
C ALA A 603 15.86 -7.06 -9.75
N VAL A 604 15.23 -8.21 -9.51
CA VAL A 604 14.10 -8.71 -10.29
C VAL A 604 13.00 -9.17 -9.33
N GLY A 605 11.80 -8.61 -9.50
CA GLY A 605 10.59 -9.03 -8.80
C GLY A 605 9.74 -9.90 -9.71
N LEU A 606 9.47 -11.14 -9.28
CA LEU A 606 8.53 -12.05 -9.90
C LEU A 606 7.22 -12.01 -9.10
N PHE A 607 6.23 -11.29 -9.63
CA PHE A 607 4.97 -11.01 -8.95
C PHE A 607 3.84 -11.86 -9.48
N ASN A 608 2.96 -12.29 -8.57
CA ASN A 608 1.71 -12.94 -8.90
C ASN A 608 0.57 -12.13 -8.29
N ARG A 609 -0.15 -11.37 -9.12
CA ARG A 609 -1.36 -10.62 -8.72
C ARG A 609 -2.62 -11.48 -8.70
N GLY A 610 -2.50 -12.75 -9.08
CA GLY A 610 -3.61 -13.68 -9.15
C GLY A 610 -3.93 -14.30 -7.79
N GLU A 611 -5.09 -14.94 -7.75
CA GLU A 611 -5.69 -15.47 -6.52
C GLU A 611 -5.21 -16.88 -6.14
N GLU A 612 -4.39 -17.50 -6.99
CA GLU A 612 -3.83 -18.84 -6.79
C GLU A 612 -2.31 -18.84 -7.00
N PRO A 613 -1.55 -19.75 -6.34
CA PRO A 613 -0.12 -19.87 -6.58
C PRO A 613 0.21 -20.21 -8.03
N ALA A 614 1.12 -19.45 -8.64
CA ALA A 614 1.49 -19.59 -10.04
C ALA A 614 3.02 -19.70 -10.22
N LYS A 615 3.46 -20.14 -11.40
CA LYS A 615 4.87 -20.09 -11.78
C LYS A 615 5.11 -18.82 -12.59
N VAL A 616 6.00 -17.97 -12.11
CA VAL A 616 6.42 -16.75 -12.82
C VAL A 616 7.84 -16.98 -13.35
N THR A 617 8.11 -16.55 -14.58
CA THR A 617 9.40 -16.75 -15.25
C THR A 617 9.99 -15.44 -15.71
N ALA A 618 11.20 -15.12 -15.23
CA ALA A 618 12.01 -14.04 -15.76
C ALA A 618 12.95 -14.59 -16.85
N THR A 619 12.87 -14.05 -18.07
CA THR A 619 13.77 -14.43 -19.17
C THR A 619 14.94 -13.44 -19.27
N TRP A 620 16.09 -13.92 -19.74
CA TRP A 620 17.28 -13.09 -19.89
C TRP A 620 17.10 -12.03 -20.97
N GLU A 621 16.26 -12.33 -21.97
CA GLU A 621 15.89 -11.43 -23.05
C GLU A 621 15.10 -10.22 -22.51
N ASP A 622 14.02 -10.44 -21.76
CA ASP A 622 13.23 -9.36 -21.14
C ASP A 622 14.08 -8.52 -20.18
N LEU A 623 15.02 -9.16 -19.50
CA LEU A 623 15.92 -8.50 -18.56
C LEU A 623 17.08 -7.78 -19.26
N GLY A 624 17.35 -8.03 -20.54
CA GLY A 624 18.48 -7.45 -21.27
C GLY A 624 19.85 -7.98 -20.83
N ILE A 625 19.93 -9.22 -20.36
CA ILE A 625 21.17 -9.86 -19.88
C ILE A 625 21.49 -11.11 -20.67
N THR A 626 22.74 -11.58 -20.58
CA THR A 626 23.21 -12.81 -21.26
C THR A 626 24.11 -13.64 -20.35
N GLY A 627 24.36 -14.88 -20.76
CA GLY A 627 25.28 -15.79 -20.09
C GLY A 627 24.75 -16.43 -18.81
N LYS A 628 25.58 -17.27 -18.19
CA LYS A 628 25.25 -17.90 -16.90
C LYS A 628 25.34 -16.88 -15.78
N ARG A 629 24.27 -16.73 -15.00
CA ARG A 629 24.17 -15.76 -13.89
C ARG A 629 23.89 -16.45 -12.57
N VAL A 630 24.39 -15.89 -11.48
CA VAL A 630 24.02 -16.33 -10.13
C VAL A 630 22.72 -15.61 -9.75
N VAL A 631 21.75 -16.37 -9.26
CA VAL A 631 20.48 -15.84 -8.76
C VAL A 631 20.47 -15.95 -7.23
N ARG A 632 20.19 -14.85 -6.54
CA ARG A 632 20.09 -14.77 -5.08
C ARG A 632 18.70 -14.34 -4.67
N ASP A 633 18.04 -15.10 -3.81
CA ASP A 633 16.79 -14.71 -3.14
C ASP A 633 17.11 -13.66 -2.07
N LEU A 634 16.55 -12.46 -2.22
CA LEU A 634 16.83 -11.33 -1.34
C LEU A 634 16.08 -11.43 -0.01
N TRP A 635 14.83 -11.93 -0.05
CA TRP A 635 14.06 -12.13 1.18
C TRP A 635 14.70 -13.19 2.06
N ARG A 636 15.13 -14.32 1.47
CA ARG A 636 15.78 -15.41 2.21
C ARG A 636 17.28 -15.26 2.37
N GLN A 637 17.86 -14.20 1.79
CA GLN A 637 19.30 -13.91 1.76
C GLN A 637 20.14 -15.13 1.36
N LYS A 638 19.72 -15.80 0.27
CA LYS A 638 20.26 -17.10 -0.13
C LYS A 638 20.52 -17.20 -1.63
N ASP A 639 21.70 -17.67 -1.99
CA ASP A 639 22.01 -18.02 -3.38
C ASP A 639 21.22 -19.28 -3.80
N LEU A 640 20.49 -19.17 -4.92
CA LEU A 640 19.65 -20.23 -5.48
C LEU A 640 20.35 -21.04 -6.56
N GLY A 641 21.59 -20.68 -6.92
CA GLY A 641 22.42 -21.36 -7.90
C GLY A 641 22.71 -20.52 -9.15
N ARG A 642 23.27 -21.18 -10.18
CA ARG A 642 23.62 -20.59 -11.47
C ARG A 642 22.60 -21.01 -12.52
N TYR A 643 22.01 -20.04 -13.19
CA TYR A 643 20.99 -20.24 -14.22
C TYR A 643 21.47 -19.69 -15.56
N ASN A 644 20.82 -20.12 -16.63
CA ASN A 644 21.08 -19.64 -17.98
C ASN A 644 19.75 -19.40 -18.69
N HIS A 645 19.65 -18.32 -19.47
CA HIS A 645 18.48 -17.92 -20.27
C HIS A 645 17.17 -17.61 -19.53
N ARG A 646 16.84 -18.28 -18.41
CA ARG A 646 15.63 -18.01 -17.60
C ARG A 646 15.74 -18.47 -16.15
N PHE A 647 14.91 -17.89 -15.29
CA PHE A 647 14.71 -18.28 -13.89
C PHE A 647 13.20 -18.29 -13.63
N THR A 648 12.71 -19.39 -13.05
CA THR A 648 11.30 -19.59 -12.77
C THR A 648 11.11 -19.88 -11.28
N ALA A 649 10.18 -19.19 -10.64
CA ALA A 649 9.82 -19.42 -9.25
C ALA A 649 8.32 -19.69 -9.11
N LYS A 650 7.94 -20.51 -8.12
CA LYS A 650 6.55 -20.61 -7.68
C LYS A 650 6.27 -19.45 -6.74
N VAL A 651 5.28 -18.64 -7.05
CA VAL A 651 4.89 -17.43 -6.31
C VAL A 651 3.48 -17.64 -5.76
N GLY A 652 3.28 -17.37 -4.47
CA GLY A 652 1.96 -17.45 -3.82
C GLY A 652 0.98 -16.44 -4.42
N ARG A 653 -0.32 -16.56 -4.11
CA ARG A 653 -1.30 -15.56 -4.52
C ARG A 653 -0.91 -14.19 -3.94
N HIS A 654 -1.08 -13.14 -4.74
CA HIS A 654 -0.70 -11.75 -4.39
C HIS A 654 0.75 -11.58 -3.90
N GLY A 655 1.63 -12.55 -4.18
CA GLY A 655 2.95 -12.64 -3.60
C GLY A 655 4.05 -12.25 -4.58
N VAL A 656 5.28 -12.29 -4.05
CA VAL A 656 6.50 -11.97 -4.78
C VAL A 656 7.63 -12.94 -4.44
N VAL A 657 8.44 -13.25 -5.43
CA VAL A 657 9.83 -13.72 -5.23
C VAL A 657 10.75 -12.65 -5.78
N MET A 658 11.51 -12.00 -4.90
CA MET A 658 12.47 -10.96 -5.28
C MET A 658 13.89 -11.51 -5.25
N VAL A 659 14.59 -11.37 -6.37
CA VAL A 659 15.96 -11.90 -6.55
C VAL A 659 16.91 -10.82 -7.04
N ARG A 660 18.20 -10.98 -6.75
CA ARG A 660 19.29 -10.26 -7.43
C ARG A 660 20.02 -11.20 -8.37
N ILE A 661 20.23 -10.76 -9.60
CA ILE A 661 20.91 -11.49 -10.66
C ILE A 661 22.25 -10.81 -10.95
N ARG A 662 23.35 -11.57 -10.80
CA ARG A 662 24.73 -11.11 -10.96
C ARG A 662 25.51 -11.97 -11.94
#